data_AF-A0ABF7Q900-F1
#
_entry.id   AF-A0ABF7Q900-F1
#
_cell.length_a   1.000
_cell.length_b   1.000
_cell.length_c   1.000
_cell.angle_alpha   90.00
_cell.angle_beta   90.00
_cell.angle_gamma   90.00
#
_symmetry.space_group_name_H-M   'P 1'
#
loop_
_entity.id
_entity.type
_entity.pdbx_description
1 polymer ?
#
loop_
_entity_poly.entity_id
_entity_poly.type
_entity_poly.pdbx_seq_one_letter_code
_entity_poly.pdbx_strand_id
1 'polypeptide(L)'
;MNDRSRSVPALDVRGLDVYYGHSHALQGVDLRLESGVFSLVGRNGMGKTTLCKAIMGLLRPSGGSVRLRGEDITGLNPARIARLGVGYVPQGRRLWRSLSVDEHLRLAAGLRRGAWTVDRVYETFPRLAERRNNGGGQLSGGEQQMLAISRALLTNPQLLIMDEPTEGLAPVIVTQVEEMLIRLGQDSDIAVLVIEQNIGVATAVSPRVAIMVNGRINRIIDSARLAADRELQQRLLGVGQHAGDETDLGTEQVRGEPVAGVVPPATPKAGPVKIYLSNPVLPTRWSQPVPIAQIEAKARTVSTSVTRLAEATSSSGERAGPITSGPPAVIVVGTLDTKGDELRFIRDIIAGHGLRTRLVDVSTSGKQGSCDVSAQEIALNHPRGGSAVFGSDRGASVTAMADAFARWLRRQDNVAGIISAGGSGGTSLVAPGMRELAIGVPKLIISSVASGDVGAYVGPADIAMMYSVTDVQGLNSISRAVLSNGAHALAGMVMARQQQAATVDRAKPQMPAIGITMFGVTTPAVQRITAELDDEYECLVFHATGVGGRAMEKLVDSGMLAGVIDLTTTEVCDLLMGGVFPATEDRLGAIIRTRVPYVGSVGALDMVNFGAPDTIPERYRGRKFHVHNPQVTLMRTTPAENTQMGRWIGERLNRMDGPVRFFLPEKGVSALDAQGQPFFDRDADEALFRSLEQTVRQTSNRRLIRVPHHINDHEFVATIVGAIRPMLGRLPARRRQVR
;
A
#
# COMPACT_ATOMS: atom_id res chain seq x y z
N MET A 1 47.98 -31.15 -29.32
CA MET A 1 48.58 -29.92 -28.76
C MET A 1 47.46 -29.00 -28.29
N ASN A 2 47.45 -28.73 -26.99
CA ASN A 2 46.77 -27.67 -26.21
C ASN A 2 45.23 -27.54 -26.17
N ASP A 3 44.67 -28.36 -25.29
CA ASP A 3 43.62 -28.01 -24.32
C ASP A 3 44.10 -26.91 -23.33
N ARG A 4 44.19 -25.64 -23.78
CA ARG A 4 44.38 -24.46 -22.90
C ARG A 4 43.82 -23.18 -23.51
N SER A 5 42.53 -22.97 -23.35
CA SER A 5 41.93 -21.65 -23.13
C SER A 5 40.54 -21.84 -22.52
N ARG A 6 40.48 -22.31 -21.26
CA ARG A 6 39.32 -22.02 -20.42
C ARG A 6 39.28 -20.50 -20.30
N SER A 7 38.35 -19.85 -21.02
CA SER A 7 38.14 -18.42 -20.93
C SER A 7 38.01 -18.04 -19.46
N VAL A 8 38.80 -17.07 -19.01
CA VAL A 8 38.70 -16.59 -17.63
C VAL A 8 37.30 -15.99 -17.46
N PRO A 9 36.50 -16.43 -16.47
CA PRO A 9 35.13 -15.95 -16.32
C PRO A 9 35.13 -14.43 -16.09
N ALA A 10 34.17 -13.73 -16.70
CA ALA A 10 34.01 -12.31 -16.49
C ALA A 10 33.82 -11.95 -15.01
N LEU A 11 33.02 -12.74 -14.28
CA LEU A 11 32.82 -12.60 -12.83
C LEU A 11 32.81 -13.99 -12.17
N ASP A 12 33.58 -14.14 -11.10
CA ASP A 12 33.62 -15.35 -10.26
C ASP A 12 33.50 -14.94 -8.79
N VAL A 13 32.33 -15.18 -8.20
CA VAL A 13 32.00 -14.96 -6.79
C VAL A 13 32.01 -16.32 -6.11
N ARG A 14 32.79 -16.46 -5.02
CA ARG A 14 32.92 -17.71 -4.29
C ARG A 14 32.73 -17.52 -2.80
N GLY A 15 31.83 -18.30 -2.21
CA GLY A 15 31.55 -18.33 -0.78
C GLY A 15 31.32 -16.95 -0.16
N LEU A 16 30.67 -16.04 -0.88
CA LEU A 16 30.57 -14.64 -0.47
C LEU A 16 29.59 -14.47 0.70
N ASP A 17 30.11 -13.99 1.82
CA ASP A 17 29.35 -13.69 3.03
C ASP A 17 29.30 -12.18 3.27
N VAL A 18 28.10 -11.67 3.59
CA VAL A 18 27.89 -10.26 3.91
C VAL A 18 26.88 -10.13 5.05
N TYR A 19 27.22 -9.29 6.03
CA TYR A 19 26.36 -9.01 7.17
C TYR A 19 25.97 -7.53 7.21
N TYR A 20 24.73 -7.24 7.61
CA TYR A 20 24.33 -5.93 8.11
C TYR A 20 24.08 -6.03 9.60
N GLY A 21 25.02 -5.53 10.40
CA GLY A 21 25.01 -5.78 11.85
C GLY A 21 25.02 -7.28 12.12
N HIS A 22 23.97 -7.81 12.76
CA HIS A 22 23.83 -9.24 13.07
C HIS A 22 23.08 -10.05 11.99
N SER A 23 22.57 -9.41 10.94
CA SER A 23 21.81 -10.09 9.88
C SER A 23 22.74 -10.61 8.78
N HIS A 24 22.77 -11.93 8.58
CA HIS A 24 23.56 -12.59 7.53
C HIS A 24 22.84 -12.52 6.18
N ALA A 25 23.12 -11.47 5.41
CA ALA A 25 22.36 -11.09 4.23
C ALA A 25 22.78 -11.84 2.95
N LEU A 26 24.06 -12.17 2.79
CA LEU A 26 24.55 -13.13 1.81
C LEU A 26 25.25 -14.25 2.58
N GLN A 27 24.92 -15.51 2.28
CA GLN A 27 25.39 -16.66 3.04
C GLN A 27 26.10 -17.64 2.09
N GLY A 28 27.41 -17.50 1.94
CA GLY A 28 28.22 -18.35 1.08
C GLY A 28 27.75 -18.33 -0.38
N VAL A 29 27.51 -17.13 -0.94
CA VAL A 29 27.02 -17.02 -2.32
C VAL A 29 28.13 -17.42 -3.31
N ASP A 30 27.82 -18.41 -4.15
CA ASP A 30 28.62 -18.78 -5.32
C ASP A 30 27.89 -18.37 -6.61
N LEU A 31 28.57 -17.60 -7.46
CA LEU A 31 28.03 -17.15 -8.74
C LEU A 31 29.16 -17.00 -9.75
N ARG A 32 28.99 -17.63 -10.93
CA ARG A 32 29.97 -17.57 -12.01
C ARG A 32 29.31 -17.14 -13.31
N LEU A 33 29.83 -16.06 -13.89
CA LEU A 33 29.41 -15.49 -15.17
C LEU A 33 30.61 -15.51 -16.13
N GLU A 34 30.48 -16.27 -17.21
CA GLU A 34 31.53 -16.42 -18.22
C GLU A 34 31.56 -15.21 -19.17
N SER A 35 30.48 -15.02 -19.93
CA SER A 35 30.26 -13.94 -20.89
C SER A 35 28.76 -13.77 -21.15
N GLY A 36 28.37 -12.71 -21.87
CA GLY A 36 26.97 -12.42 -22.21
C GLY A 36 26.13 -12.00 -20.99
N VAL A 37 24.82 -12.22 -21.07
CA VAL A 37 23.86 -11.82 -20.03
C VAL A 37 23.58 -12.97 -19.07
N PHE A 38 23.70 -12.72 -17.78
CA PHE A 38 23.32 -13.63 -16.70
C PHE A 38 22.27 -12.99 -15.81
N SER A 39 21.15 -13.66 -15.62
CA SER A 39 20.05 -13.17 -14.78
C SER A 39 20.10 -13.79 -13.39
N LEU A 40 19.88 -12.98 -12.36
CA LEU A 40 19.60 -13.43 -11.01
C LEU A 40 18.24 -12.91 -10.57
N VAL A 41 17.40 -13.83 -10.11
CA VAL A 41 16.03 -13.54 -9.67
C VAL A 41 15.83 -13.93 -8.23
N GLY A 42 15.04 -13.14 -7.53
CA GLY A 42 14.63 -13.42 -6.16
C GLY A 42 13.63 -12.38 -5.69
N ARG A 43 12.88 -12.71 -4.63
CA ARG A 43 11.95 -11.75 -4.02
C ARG A 43 12.68 -10.58 -3.36
N ASN A 44 11.91 -9.57 -2.99
CA ASN A 44 12.41 -8.45 -2.22
C ASN A 44 12.93 -8.95 -0.86
N GLY A 45 14.09 -8.43 -0.46
CA GLY A 45 14.77 -8.84 0.77
C GLY A 45 15.61 -10.13 0.68
N MET A 46 15.72 -10.78 -0.48
CA MET A 46 16.49 -12.04 -0.61
C MET A 46 18.02 -11.87 -0.69
N GLY A 47 18.54 -10.64 -0.69
CA GLY A 47 19.99 -10.36 -0.77
C GLY A 47 20.48 -9.84 -2.13
N LYS A 48 19.59 -9.68 -3.12
CA LYS A 48 19.94 -9.30 -4.50
C LYS A 48 20.79 -8.02 -4.61
N THR A 49 20.25 -6.89 -4.14
CA THR A 49 20.96 -5.61 -4.08
C THR A 49 22.21 -5.65 -3.20
N THR A 50 22.21 -6.50 -2.15
CA THR A 50 23.38 -6.70 -1.30
C THR A 50 24.54 -7.33 -2.07
N LEU A 51 24.26 -8.30 -2.94
CA LEU A 51 25.26 -8.90 -3.83
C LEU A 51 25.85 -7.86 -4.78
N CYS A 52 25.03 -7.03 -5.44
CA CYS A 52 25.53 -5.96 -6.30
C CYS A 52 26.45 -4.98 -5.55
N LYS A 53 26.02 -4.54 -4.37
CA LYS A 53 26.80 -3.61 -3.54
C LYS A 53 28.11 -4.24 -3.05
N ALA A 54 28.11 -5.53 -2.72
CA ALA A 54 29.31 -6.25 -2.33
C ALA A 54 30.31 -6.38 -3.49
N ILE A 55 29.83 -6.73 -4.70
CA ILE A 55 30.67 -6.78 -5.90
C ILE A 55 31.24 -5.39 -6.22
N MET A 56 30.47 -4.32 -6.05
CA MET A 56 30.95 -2.94 -6.25
C MET A 56 31.80 -2.37 -5.10
N GLY A 57 32.09 -3.15 -4.05
CA GLY A 57 32.84 -2.68 -2.89
C GLY A 57 32.13 -1.56 -2.10
N LEU A 58 30.83 -1.35 -2.34
CA LEU A 58 29.98 -0.45 -1.56
C LEU A 58 29.62 -1.06 -0.20
N LEU A 59 29.74 -2.38 -0.09
CA LEU A 59 29.67 -3.13 1.14
C LEU A 59 30.86 -4.07 1.21
N ARG A 60 31.46 -4.15 2.40
CA ARG A 60 32.62 -5.01 2.63
C ARG A 60 32.14 -6.44 2.92
N PRO A 61 32.59 -7.45 2.14
CA PRO A 61 32.34 -8.84 2.48
C PRO A 61 33.02 -9.22 3.79
N SER A 62 32.37 -10.06 4.59
CA SER A 62 32.95 -10.66 5.80
C SER A 62 33.70 -11.95 5.51
N GLY A 63 33.43 -12.57 4.38
CA GLY A 63 34.02 -13.84 3.93
C GLY A 63 33.83 -14.03 2.42
N GLY A 64 34.57 -14.98 1.85
CA GLY A 64 34.56 -15.28 0.42
C GLY A 64 35.43 -14.36 -0.43
N SER A 65 35.28 -14.49 -1.75
CA SER A 65 36.04 -13.71 -2.73
C SER A 65 35.20 -13.34 -3.96
N VAL A 66 35.51 -12.20 -4.56
CA VAL A 66 34.97 -11.73 -5.83
C VAL A 66 36.13 -11.47 -6.79
N ARG A 67 36.12 -12.14 -7.94
CA ARG A 67 37.13 -11.96 -9.00
C ARG A 67 36.49 -11.44 -10.28
N LEU A 68 37.11 -10.43 -10.89
CA LEU A 68 36.73 -9.87 -12.19
C LEU A 68 37.80 -10.28 -13.20
N ARG A 69 37.43 -11.07 -14.22
CA ARG A 69 38.37 -11.61 -15.22
C ARG A 69 39.67 -12.16 -14.62
N GLY A 70 39.55 -12.84 -13.48
CA GLY A 70 40.66 -13.47 -12.76
C GLY A 70 41.40 -12.57 -11.76
N GLU A 71 41.20 -11.26 -11.79
CA GLU A 71 41.74 -10.32 -10.79
C GLU A 71 40.85 -10.29 -9.54
N ASP A 72 41.44 -10.44 -8.36
CA ASP A 72 40.69 -10.36 -7.10
C ASP A 72 40.35 -8.91 -6.76
N ILE A 73 39.05 -8.63 -6.68
CA ILE A 73 38.50 -7.31 -6.36
C ILE A 73 37.87 -7.23 -4.97
N THR A 74 38.00 -8.29 -4.17
CA THR A 74 37.38 -8.41 -2.85
C THR A 74 37.82 -7.29 -1.93
N GLY A 75 36.85 -6.52 -1.42
CA GLY A 75 37.10 -5.45 -0.45
C GLY A 75 37.88 -4.25 -1.00
N LEU A 76 38.13 -4.18 -2.32
CA LEU A 76 38.65 -2.97 -2.94
C LEU A 76 37.63 -1.83 -2.84
N ASN A 77 38.12 -0.59 -2.86
CA ASN A 77 37.21 0.55 -2.85
C ASN A 77 36.42 0.66 -4.18
N PRO A 78 35.20 1.22 -4.16
CA PRO A 78 34.35 1.32 -5.35
C PRO A 78 35.00 2.02 -6.54
N ALA A 79 35.80 3.08 -6.28
CA ALA A 79 36.45 3.84 -7.34
C ALA A 79 37.50 3.01 -8.10
N ARG A 80 38.22 2.12 -7.41
CA ARG A 80 39.17 1.18 -8.02
C ARG A 80 38.43 0.12 -8.82
N ILE A 81 37.36 -0.45 -8.27
CA ILE A 81 36.53 -1.46 -8.95
C ILE A 81 35.93 -0.89 -10.25
N ALA A 82 35.44 0.35 -10.22
CA ALA A 82 34.94 1.03 -11.42
C ALA A 82 36.04 1.21 -12.49
N ARG A 83 37.26 1.58 -12.11
CA ARG A 83 38.41 1.70 -13.03
C ARG A 83 38.87 0.36 -13.60
N LEU A 84 38.70 -0.74 -12.86
CA LEU A 84 38.95 -2.09 -13.35
C LEU A 84 37.91 -2.54 -14.39
N GLY A 85 36.81 -1.80 -14.53
CA GLY A 85 35.84 -2.00 -15.59
C GLY A 85 34.50 -2.55 -15.13
N VAL A 86 34.09 -2.33 -13.88
CA VAL A 86 32.72 -2.64 -13.47
C VAL A 86 31.84 -1.39 -13.57
N GLY A 87 30.83 -1.46 -14.43
CA GLY A 87 29.75 -0.47 -14.53
C GLY A 87 28.58 -0.90 -13.64
N TYR A 88 27.96 0.04 -12.93
CA TYR A 88 26.84 -0.27 -12.04
C TYR A 88 25.68 0.69 -12.24
N VAL A 89 24.51 0.12 -12.51
CA VAL A 89 23.23 0.82 -12.55
C VAL A 89 22.43 0.39 -11.31
N PRO A 90 22.41 1.21 -10.25
CA PRO A 90 21.66 0.90 -9.05
C PRO A 90 20.15 1.06 -9.25
N GLN A 91 19.38 0.42 -8.37
CA GLN A 91 17.94 0.65 -8.24
C GLN A 91 17.63 2.15 -8.06
N GLY A 92 16.53 2.59 -8.67
CA GLY A 92 16.02 3.96 -8.55
C GLY A 92 16.69 4.99 -9.48
N ARG A 93 17.39 4.57 -10.55
CA ARG A 93 17.96 5.39 -11.64
C ARG A 93 19.09 6.35 -11.25
N ARG A 94 19.02 6.97 -10.06
CA ARG A 94 20.02 7.84 -9.42
C ARG A 94 20.60 8.92 -10.33
N LEU A 95 19.72 9.72 -10.93
CA LEU A 95 20.07 10.86 -11.78
C LEU A 95 20.12 12.18 -11.00
N TRP A 96 20.96 13.12 -11.44
CA TRP A 96 20.95 14.49 -10.95
C TRP A 96 19.87 15.27 -11.66
N ARG A 97 18.80 15.65 -10.95
CA ARG A 97 17.64 16.32 -11.56
C ARG A 97 18.00 17.62 -12.29
N SER A 98 19.03 18.33 -11.83
CA SER A 98 19.48 19.62 -12.34
C SER A 98 20.41 19.55 -13.55
N LEU A 99 21.02 18.41 -13.83
CA LEU A 99 21.93 18.26 -14.97
C LEU A 99 21.14 17.84 -16.21
N SER A 100 21.47 18.41 -17.35
CA SER A 100 20.96 17.99 -18.65
C SER A 100 21.42 16.57 -19.01
N VAL A 101 20.77 15.94 -19.99
CA VAL A 101 21.21 14.65 -20.55
C VAL A 101 22.67 14.73 -20.97
N ASP A 102 23.06 15.76 -21.73
CA ASP A 102 24.44 15.91 -22.22
C ASP A 102 25.44 16.09 -21.07
N GLU A 103 25.10 16.86 -20.04
CA GLU A 103 25.93 17.03 -18.85
C GLU A 103 26.10 15.72 -18.06
N HIS A 104 25.05 14.91 -17.94
CA HIS A 104 25.16 13.57 -17.32
C HIS A 104 26.13 12.68 -18.09
N LEU A 105 26.00 12.64 -19.42
CA LEU A 105 26.82 11.79 -20.26
C LEU A 105 28.28 12.26 -20.24
N ARG A 106 28.54 13.57 -20.38
CA ARG A 106 29.90 14.12 -20.29
C ARG A 106 30.55 13.89 -18.93
N LEU A 107 29.80 13.99 -17.83
CA LEU A 107 30.32 13.74 -16.49
C LEU A 107 30.69 12.26 -16.26
N ALA A 108 29.95 11.34 -16.89
CA ALA A 108 30.22 9.90 -16.81
C ALA A 108 31.33 9.43 -17.77
N ALA A 109 31.58 10.18 -18.85
CA ALA A 109 32.60 9.86 -19.83
C ALA A 109 34.02 10.03 -19.28
N GLY A 110 34.97 9.30 -19.88
CA GLY A 110 36.41 9.54 -19.65
C GLY A 110 37.04 8.72 -18.53
N LEU A 111 36.31 7.83 -17.84
CA LEU A 111 36.90 6.94 -16.83
C LEU A 111 37.86 5.91 -17.45
N ARG A 112 37.51 5.38 -18.63
CA ARG A 112 38.31 4.46 -19.43
C ARG A 112 38.11 4.78 -20.92
N ARG A 113 39.16 4.59 -21.73
CA ARG A 113 39.03 4.62 -23.19
C ARG A 113 38.37 3.32 -23.65
N GLY A 114 37.45 3.42 -24.59
CA GLY A 114 36.78 2.26 -25.16
C GLY A 114 35.74 2.66 -26.18
N ALA A 115 34.93 1.69 -26.56
CA ALA A 115 34.01 1.79 -27.69
C ALA A 115 32.74 2.61 -27.39
N TRP A 116 32.43 2.88 -26.12
CA TRP A 116 31.31 3.75 -25.71
C TRP A 116 31.77 5.19 -25.58
N THR A 117 31.34 6.01 -26.54
CA THR A 117 31.45 7.47 -26.55
C THR A 117 30.08 8.10 -26.39
N VAL A 118 30.02 9.40 -26.08
CA VAL A 118 28.75 10.14 -25.99
C VAL A 118 27.99 10.07 -27.32
N ASP A 119 28.70 10.15 -28.44
CA ASP A 119 28.10 10.05 -29.78
C ASP A 119 27.49 8.65 -30.02
N ARG A 120 28.21 7.58 -29.66
CA ARG A 120 27.65 6.21 -29.75
C ARG A 120 26.45 6.01 -28.84
N VAL A 121 26.44 6.63 -27.65
CA VAL A 121 25.28 6.62 -26.75
C VAL A 121 24.08 7.27 -27.43
N TYR A 122 24.26 8.40 -28.11
CA TYR A 122 23.18 9.06 -28.84
C TYR A 122 22.69 8.26 -30.05
N GLU A 123 23.58 7.57 -30.76
CA GLU A 123 23.21 6.64 -31.83
C GLU A 123 22.40 5.45 -31.28
N THR A 124 22.82 4.91 -30.13
CA THR A 124 22.17 3.76 -29.49
C THR A 124 20.84 4.14 -28.85
N PHE A 125 20.74 5.35 -28.30
CA PHE A 125 19.55 5.90 -27.65
C PHE A 125 19.12 7.23 -28.29
N PRO A 126 18.50 7.21 -29.48
CA PRO A 126 18.13 8.43 -30.21
C PRO A 126 17.23 9.37 -29.40
N ARG A 127 16.38 8.82 -28.52
CA ARG A 127 15.53 9.61 -27.61
C ARG A 127 16.32 10.47 -26.62
N LEU A 128 17.51 10.03 -26.20
CA LEU A 128 18.39 10.85 -25.39
C LEU A 128 19.03 11.97 -26.22
N ALA A 129 19.33 11.73 -27.50
CA ALA A 129 19.88 12.73 -28.40
C ALA A 129 18.87 13.87 -28.66
N GLU A 130 17.61 13.51 -28.91
CA GLU A 130 16.50 14.47 -29.06
C GLU A 130 16.33 15.36 -27.81
N ARG A 131 16.65 14.83 -26.63
CA ARG A 131 16.50 15.49 -25.32
C ARG A 131 17.82 15.91 -24.69
N ARG A 132 18.88 16.10 -25.48
CA ARG A 132 20.23 16.41 -24.99
C ARG A 132 20.29 17.56 -23.97
N ASN A 133 19.42 18.57 -24.14
CA ASN A 133 19.39 19.79 -23.31
C ASN A 133 18.40 19.71 -22.14
N ASN A 134 17.62 18.63 -22.03
CA ASN A 134 16.61 18.46 -20.99
C ASN A 134 17.27 17.98 -19.69
N GLY A 135 16.85 18.54 -18.56
CA GLY A 135 17.28 18.11 -17.23
C GLY A 135 16.86 16.68 -16.91
N GLY A 136 17.63 15.98 -16.06
CA GLY A 136 17.32 14.60 -15.66
C GLY A 136 15.93 14.43 -15.02
N GLY A 137 15.38 15.48 -14.41
CA GLY A 137 14.01 15.51 -13.87
C GLY A 137 12.91 15.76 -14.91
N GLN A 138 13.25 16.10 -16.16
CA GLN A 138 12.34 16.37 -17.28
C GLN A 138 12.22 15.19 -18.25
N LEU A 139 12.91 14.09 -17.97
CA LEU A 139 12.84 12.84 -18.72
C LEU A 139 11.75 11.94 -18.15
N SER A 140 11.05 11.21 -18.99
CA SER A 140 10.12 10.15 -18.60
C SER A 140 10.85 9.03 -17.84
N GLY A 141 10.13 8.20 -17.10
CA GLY A 141 10.76 7.12 -16.33
C GLY A 141 11.61 6.15 -17.17
N GLY A 142 11.19 5.86 -18.40
CA GLY A 142 11.97 5.06 -19.35
C GLY A 142 13.22 5.78 -19.84
N GLU A 143 13.11 7.05 -20.23
CA GLU A 143 14.27 7.86 -20.65
C GLU A 143 15.27 8.06 -19.52
N GLN A 144 14.80 8.24 -18.29
CA GLN A 144 15.66 8.28 -17.11
C GLN A 144 16.42 6.96 -16.91
N GLN A 145 15.75 5.82 -17.15
CA GLN A 145 16.42 4.52 -17.09
C GLN A 145 17.48 4.39 -18.19
N MET A 146 17.16 4.78 -19.43
CA MET A 146 18.12 4.77 -20.54
C MET A 146 19.32 5.67 -20.25
N LEU A 147 19.11 6.85 -19.64
CA LEU A 147 20.19 7.74 -19.24
C LEU A 147 21.05 7.13 -18.12
N ALA A 148 20.44 6.45 -17.15
CA ALA A 148 21.18 5.77 -16.08
C ALA A 148 22.06 4.64 -16.65
N ILE A 149 21.53 3.84 -17.57
CA ILE A 149 22.29 2.80 -18.27
C ILE A 149 23.41 3.42 -19.12
N SER A 150 23.11 4.48 -19.87
CA SER A 150 24.08 5.19 -20.71
C SER A 150 25.29 5.70 -19.92
N ARG A 151 25.06 6.23 -18.71
CA ARG A 151 26.16 6.66 -17.82
C ARG A 151 27.07 5.51 -17.43
N ALA A 152 26.50 4.33 -17.14
CA ALA A 152 27.30 3.15 -16.82
C ALA A 152 28.04 2.60 -18.07
N LEU A 153 27.45 2.69 -19.26
CA LEU A 153 28.12 2.30 -20.50
C LEU A 153 29.32 3.21 -20.83
N LEU A 154 29.22 4.50 -20.55
CA LEU A 154 30.31 5.47 -20.78
C LEU A 154 31.54 5.25 -19.90
N THR A 155 31.43 4.44 -18.84
CA THR A 155 32.62 3.99 -18.10
C THR A 155 33.39 2.88 -18.83
N ASN A 156 32.93 2.47 -20.03
CA ASN A 156 33.47 1.37 -20.82
C ASN A 156 33.66 0.09 -19.98
N PRO A 157 32.55 -0.46 -19.44
CA PRO A 157 32.61 -1.59 -18.52
C PRO A 157 32.94 -2.89 -19.25
N GLN A 158 33.73 -3.74 -18.61
CA GLN A 158 33.89 -5.16 -18.96
C GLN A 158 32.81 -6.03 -18.28
N LEU A 159 32.25 -5.55 -17.17
CA LEU A 159 31.11 -6.13 -16.46
C LEU A 159 30.10 -5.01 -16.16
N LEU A 160 28.87 -5.13 -16.66
CA LEU A 160 27.77 -4.23 -16.36
C LEU A 160 26.80 -4.91 -15.39
N ILE A 161 26.62 -4.34 -14.21
CA ILE A 161 25.68 -4.81 -13.19
C ILE A 161 24.45 -3.90 -13.19
N MET A 162 23.26 -4.47 -13.34
CA MET A 162 22.00 -3.74 -13.31
C MET A 162 21.08 -4.30 -12.23
N ASP A 163 20.70 -3.43 -11.29
CA ASP A 163 19.85 -3.77 -10.14
C ASP A 163 18.41 -3.32 -10.38
N GLU A 164 17.54 -4.28 -10.71
CA GLU A 164 16.12 -4.11 -11.05
C GLU A 164 15.87 -3.04 -12.14
N PRO A 165 16.51 -3.16 -13.33
CA PRO A 165 16.48 -2.12 -14.36
C PRO A 165 15.09 -1.90 -14.97
N THR A 166 14.15 -2.84 -14.82
CA THR A 166 12.80 -2.72 -15.36
C THR A 166 11.75 -2.27 -14.35
N GLU A 167 12.15 -2.02 -13.09
CA GLU A 167 11.23 -1.65 -12.02
C GLU A 167 10.50 -0.32 -12.31
N GLY A 168 9.17 -0.35 -12.19
CA GLY A 168 8.33 0.84 -12.36
C GLY A 168 8.30 1.40 -13.78
N LEU A 169 8.69 0.61 -14.79
CA LEU A 169 8.61 0.97 -16.20
C LEU A 169 7.33 0.43 -16.85
N ALA A 170 6.83 1.17 -17.85
CA ALA A 170 5.71 0.70 -18.67
C ALA A 170 6.15 -0.51 -19.53
N PRO A 171 5.24 -1.47 -19.84
CA PRO A 171 5.59 -2.71 -20.56
C PRO A 171 6.37 -2.49 -21.86
N VAL A 172 6.03 -1.46 -22.64
CA VAL A 172 6.74 -1.14 -23.90
C VAL A 172 8.21 -0.79 -23.64
N ILE A 173 8.50 -0.09 -22.55
CA ILE A 173 9.87 0.27 -22.17
C ILE A 173 10.61 -0.95 -21.63
N VAL A 174 9.93 -1.85 -20.91
CA VAL A 174 10.52 -3.12 -20.46
C VAL A 174 11.06 -3.91 -21.65
N THR A 175 10.26 -4.08 -22.71
CA THR A 175 10.70 -4.75 -23.95
C THR A 175 11.90 -4.05 -24.60
N GLN A 176 11.94 -2.72 -24.61
CA GLN A 176 13.10 -1.98 -25.14
C GLN A 176 14.37 -2.22 -24.31
N VAL A 177 14.26 -2.29 -22.99
CA VAL A 177 15.38 -2.63 -22.10
C VAL A 177 15.81 -4.08 -22.34
N GLU A 178 14.88 -5.03 -22.47
CA GLU A 178 15.19 -6.43 -22.78
C GLU A 178 15.99 -6.56 -24.09
N GLU A 179 15.53 -5.93 -25.17
CA GLU A 179 16.23 -5.93 -26.45
C GLU A 179 17.64 -5.34 -26.34
N MET A 180 17.80 -4.26 -25.58
CA MET A 180 19.10 -3.65 -25.34
C MET A 180 20.03 -4.60 -24.59
N LEU A 181 19.55 -5.27 -23.53
CA LEU A 181 20.32 -6.25 -22.77
C LEU A 181 20.80 -7.39 -23.65
N ILE A 182 19.93 -7.91 -24.52
CA ILE A 182 20.27 -8.97 -25.46
C ILE A 182 21.36 -8.49 -26.43
N ARG A 183 21.23 -7.28 -27.01
CA ARG A 183 22.25 -6.71 -27.90
C ARG A 183 23.58 -6.49 -27.19
N LEU A 184 23.58 -5.98 -25.96
CA LEU A 184 24.78 -5.82 -25.15
C LEU A 184 25.44 -7.18 -24.83
N GLY A 185 24.65 -8.22 -24.59
CA GLY A 185 25.13 -9.58 -24.37
C GLY A 185 25.75 -10.26 -25.58
N GLN A 186 25.40 -9.82 -26.79
CA GLN A 186 25.99 -10.29 -28.04
C GLN A 186 27.34 -9.61 -28.32
N ASP A 187 27.58 -8.44 -27.72
CA ASP A 187 28.88 -7.76 -27.79
C ASP A 187 29.89 -8.52 -26.92
N SER A 188 30.96 -9.03 -27.53
CA SER A 188 31.94 -9.90 -26.87
C SER A 188 32.74 -9.21 -25.76
N ASP A 189 32.70 -7.88 -25.73
CA ASP A 189 33.53 -7.07 -24.83
C ASP A 189 32.88 -6.82 -23.46
N ILE A 190 31.56 -7.03 -23.33
CA ILE A 190 30.78 -6.70 -22.12
C ILE A 190 30.02 -7.93 -21.60
N ALA A 191 30.28 -8.30 -20.36
CA ALA A 191 29.42 -9.24 -19.62
C ALA A 191 28.37 -8.45 -18.84
N VAL A 192 27.15 -8.98 -18.72
CA VAL A 192 26.03 -8.30 -18.08
C VAL A 192 25.44 -9.17 -16.98
N LEU A 193 25.41 -8.65 -15.74
CA LEU A 193 24.69 -9.25 -14.63
C LEU A 193 23.40 -8.47 -14.39
N VAL A 194 22.27 -9.08 -14.72
CA VAL A 194 20.93 -8.48 -14.55
C VAL A 194 20.29 -9.07 -13.30
N ILE A 195 19.92 -8.20 -12.37
CA ILE A 195 19.15 -8.57 -11.20
C ILE A 195 17.70 -8.16 -11.46
N GLU A 196 16.78 -9.09 -11.31
CA GLU A 196 15.37 -8.85 -11.57
C GLU A 196 14.46 -9.46 -10.51
N GLN A 197 13.29 -8.85 -10.33
CA GLN A 197 12.18 -9.50 -9.62
C GLN A 197 11.26 -10.23 -10.60
N ASN A 198 11.19 -9.75 -11.85
CA ASN A 198 10.32 -10.30 -12.88
C ASN A 198 10.99 -11.49 -13.60
N ILE A 199 10.45 -12.69 -13.41
CA ILE A 199 10.95 -13.90 -14.09
C ILE A 199 10.88 -13.75 -15.61
N GLY A 200 9.79 -13.17 -16.13
CA GLY A 200 9.59 -13.05 -17.58
C GLY A 200 10.76 -12.34 -18.23
N VAL A 201 11.13 -11.17 -17.70
CA VAL A 201 12.30 -10.38 -18.12
C VAL A 201 13.58 -11.20 -18.00
N ALA A 202 13.81 -11.80 -16.83
CA ALA A 202 15.03 -12.56 -16.56
C ALA A 202 15.23 -13.74 -17.51
N THR A 203 14.14 -14.44 -17.87
CA THR A 203 14.15 -15.57 -18.81
C THR A 203 14.23 -15.14 -20.28
N ALA A 204 13.76 -13.93 -20.60
CA ALA A 204 13.83 -13.39 -21.95
C ALA A 204 15.26 -12.94 -22.32
N VAL A 205 16.02 -12.41 -21.36
CA VAL A 205 17.32 -11.77 -21.61
C VAL A 205 18.54 -12.66 -21.36
N SER A 206 18.38 -13.76 -20.61
CA SER A 206 19.48 -14.65 -20.26
C SER A 206 19.11 -16.11 -20.51
N PRO A 207 20.04 -16.98 -20.96
CA PRO A 207 19.78 -18.41 -21.13
C PRO A 207 19.72 -19.18 -19.80
N ARG A 208 20.29 -18.64 -18.72
CA ARG A 208 20.27 -19.27 -17.39
C ARG A 208 19.93 -18.24 -16.32
N VAL A 209 19.08 -18.64 -15.38
CA VAL A 209 18.67 -17.79 -14.25
C VAL A 209 19.12 -18.40 -12.93
N ALA A 210 19.88 -17.65 -12.13
CA ALA A 210 20.13 -17.99 -10.74
C ALA A 210 18.94 -17.57 -9.87
N ILE A 211 18.47 -18.46 -9.01
CA ILE A 211 17.38 -18.17 -8.06
C ILE A 211 17.97 -17.95 -6.68
N MET A 212 17.84 -16.73 -6.18
CA MET A 212 18.30 -16.34 -4.84
C MET A 212 17.16 -16.44 -3.82
N VAL A 213 17.42 -17.18 -2.74
CA VAL A 213 16.49 -17.38 -1.62
C VAL A 213 17.27 -17.23 -0.32
N ASN A 214 16.82 -16.36 0.57
CA ASN A 214 17.38 -16.12 1.91
C ASN A 214 18.92 -15.91 1.89
N GLY A 215 19.42 -15.10 0.94
CA GLY A 215 20.85 -14.79 0.84
C GLY A 215 21.71 -15.89 0.22
N ARG A 216 21.12 -16.96 -0.33
CA ARG A 216 21.82 -18.07 -1.02
C ARG A 216 21.35 -18.22 -2.45
N ILE A 217 22.22 -18.68 -3.34
CA ILE A 217 21.81 -19.18 -4.65
C ILE A 217 21.27 -20.60 -4.44
N ASN A 218 19.96 -20.77 -4.49
CA ASN A 218 19.33 -22.09 -4.30
C ASN A 218 19.61 -23.02 -5.48
N ARG A 219 19.53 -22.49 -6.71
CA ARG A 219 19.77 -23.22 -7.96
C ARG A 219 19.96 -22.27 -9.13
N ILE A 220 20.62 -22.76 -10.18
CA ILE A 220 20.72 -22.10 -11.49
C ILE A 220 19.96 -22.96 -12.49
N ILE A 221 18.94 -22.39 -13.13
CA ILE A 221 18.00 -23.11 -14.01
C ILE A 221 18.14 -22.58 -15.43
N ASP A 222 17.92 -23.44 -16.41
CA ASP A 222 17.73 -23.04 -17.80
C ASP A 222 16.47 -22.18 -17.96
N SER A 223 16.58 -21.07 -18.70
CA SER A 223 15.50 -20.11 -18.87
C SER A 223 14.32 -20.65 -19.66
N ALA A 224 14.55 -21.49 -20.67
CA ALA A 224 13.47 -22.09 -21.45
C ALA A 224 12.64 -23.05 -20.58
N ARG A 225 13.32 -23.83 -19.72
CA ARG A 225 12.65 -24.66 -18.72
C ARG A 225 11.87 -23.84 -17.70
N LEU A 226 12.47 -22.77 -17.17
CA LEU A 226 11.80 -21.92 -16.18
C LEU A 226 10.61 -21.18 -16.78
N ALA A 227 10.70 -20.70 -18.02
CA ALA A 227 9.62 -20.01 -18.72
C ALA A 227 8.42 -20.92 -19.04
N ALA A 228 8.69 -22.20 -19.36
CA ALA A 228 7.64 -23.17 -19.71
C ALA A 228 6.85 -23.70 -18.50
N ASP A 229 7.44 -23.70 -17.30
CA ASP A 229 6.87 -24.33 -16.10
C ASP A 229 6.33 -23.27 -15.12
N ARG A 230 5.05 -22.90 -15.28
CA ARG A 230 4.37 -21.93 -14.41
C ARG A 230 4.28 -22.39 -12.95
N GLU A 231 4.19 -23.69 -12.70
CA GLU A 231 4.14 -24.23 -11.34
C GLU A 231 5.51 -24.11 -10.66
N LEU A 232 6.60 -24.34 -11.39
CA LEU A 232 7.97 -24.09 -10.92
C LEU A 232 8.20 -22.61 -10.62
N GLN A 233 7.72 -21.69 -11.47
CA GLN A 233 7.77 -20.25 -11.20
C GLN A 233 7.02 -19.91 -9.89
N GLN A 234 5.83 -20.47 -9.70
CA GLN A 234 5.03 -20.29 -8.48
C GLN A 234 5.60 -21.02 -7.26
N ARG A 235 6.34 -22.10 -7.40
CA ARG A 235 6.98 -22.79 -6.26
C ARG A 235 8.26 -22.10 -5.83
N LEU A 236 9.04 -21.58 -6.78
CA LEU A 236 10.29 -20.89 -6.51
C LEU A 236 10.06 -19.44 -6.06
N LEU A 237 9.00 -18.78 -6.56
CA LEU A 237 8.70 -17.37 -6.28
C LEU A 237 7.27 -17.08 -5.82
N GLY A 238 6.37 -18.07 -5.73
CA GLY A 238 5.07 -18.04 -5.03
C GLY A 238 5.13 -18.83 -3.69
N VAL A 239 4.27 -18.49 -2.74
CA VAL A 239 4.46 -18.90 -1.33
C VAL A 239 4.01 -20.35 -1.14
N GLY A 240 4.95 -21.27 -0.96
CA GLY A 240 4.71 -22.64 -0.53
C GLY A 240 6.02 -23.29 -0.09
N GLN A 241 5.97 -24.03 1.00
CA GLN A 241 7.05 -24.71 1.71
C GLN A 241 8.12 -25.36 0.80
N HIS A 242 9.39 -25.32 1.23
CA HIS A 242 10.33 -26.45 1.34
C HIS A 242 11.77 -25.90 1.51
N ALA A 243 12.15 -25.67 2.77
CA ALA A 243 13.54 -25.76 3.20
C ALA A 243 13.56 -26.84 4.28
N GLY A 244 13.69 -28.07 3.84
CA GLY A 244 13.53 -29.29 4.63
C GLY A 244 13.31 -30.44 3.67
N ASP A 245 14.35 -30.75 2.90
CA ASP A 245 14.78 -32.09 2.47
C ASP A 245 15.79 -31.93 1.32
N GLU A 246 17.07 -31.97 1.69
CA GLU A 246 18.12 -32.45 0.81
C GLU A 246 17.94 -33.96 0.67
N THR A 247 17.67 -34.46 -0.54
CA THR A 247 18.22 -35.74 -1.03
C THR A 247 18.10 -35.83 -2.55
N ASP A 248 19.15 -36.40 -3.14
CA ASP A 248 19.36 -36.75 -4.54
C ASP A 248 18.12 -37.26 -5.28
N LEU A 249 17.91 -36.78 -6.52
CA LEU A 249 17.36 -37.60 -7.60
C LEU A 249 18.00 -37.24 -8.94
N GLY A 250 18.72 -38.22 -9.48
CA GLY A 250 19.37 -38.21 -10.78
C GLY A 250 18.41 -38.34 -11.97
N THR A 251 19.03 -38.21 -13.13
CA THR A 251 18.55 -38.39 -14.51
C THR A 251 17.67 -39.64 -14.73
N GLU A 252 16.54 -39.50 -15.44
CA GLU A 252 16.36 -39.99 -16.83
C GLU A 252 14.89 -39.96 -17.34
N GLN A 253 14.79 -39.53 -18.61
CA GLN A 253 13.97 -39.99 -19.75
C GLN A 253 12.43 -39.92 -19.80
N VAL A 254 12.02 -39.29 -20.92
CA VAL A 254 10.71 -39.13 -21.55
C VAL A 254 10.20 -40.44 -22.16
N ARG A 255 8.89 -40.70 -22.10
CA ARG A 255 8.10 -41.35 -23.18
C ARG A 255 6.61 -41.01 -23.00
N GLY A 256 5.98 -40.54 -24.08
CA GLY A 256 4.57 -40.16 -24.12
C GLY A 256 3.63 -41.28 -24.58
N GLU A 257 2.32 -41.03 -24.49
CA GLU A 257 1.33 -41.11 -25.59
C GLU A 257 -0.10 -40.80 -25.07
N PRO A 258 -1.09 -40.51 -25.95
CA PRO A 258 -2.26 -39.65 -25.68
C PRO A 258 -3.59 -40.43 -25.47
N VAL A 259 -4.73 -39.74 -25.30
CA VAL A 259 -6.02 -39.93 -26.03
C VAL A 259 -7.24 -39.23 -25.36
N ALA A 260 -7.92 -38.43 -26.20
CA ALA A 260 -9.36 -38.08 -26.37
C ALA A 260 -10.44 -38.08 -25.25
N GLY A 261 -11.21 -36.97 -25.17
CA GLY A 261 -12.59 -36.89 -25.69
C GLY A 261 -13.84 -37.05 -24.76
N VAL A 262 -14.57 -35.93 -24.57
CA VAL A 262 -16.06 -35.72 -24.40
C VAL A 262 -16.71 -36.28 -23.09
N VAL A 263 -17.64 -35.65 -22.32
CA VAL A 263 -18.95 -34.95 -22.51
C VAL A 263 -19.31 -34.22 -21.17
N PRO A 264 -20.09 -33.11 -21.12
CA PRO A 264 -20.49 -32.48 -19.84
C PRO A 264 -21.75 -33.13 -19.23
N PRO A 265 -21.86 -33.29 -17.89
CA PRO A 265 -23.01 -33.95 -17.29
C PRO A 265 -24.20 -33.02 -17.06
N ALA A 266 -25.39 -33.61 -17.16
CA ALA A 266 -26.71 -33.03 -16.93
C ALA A 266 -26.99 -32.73 -15.44
N THR A 267 -27.93 -31.80 -15.21
CA THR A 267 -28.46 -31.38 -13.89
C THR A 267 -29.10 -32.52 -13.08
N PRO A 268 -28.78 -32.70 -11.78
CA PRO A 268 -29.44 -33.70 -10.93
C PRO A 268 -30.76 -33.20 -10.32
N LYS A 269 -31.75 -34.10 -10.26
CA LYS A 269 -33.03 -33.97 -9.57
C LYS A 269 -32.87 -33.92 -8.04
N ALA A 270 -33.74 -33.16 -7.38
CA ALA A 270 -33.75 -32.97 -5.93
C ALA A 270 -34.19 -34.24 -5.16
N GLY A 271 -33.29 -34.73 -4.31
CA GLY A 271 -33.51 -35.75 -3.29
C GLY A 271 -32.41 -35.65 -2.21
N PRO A 272 -32.58 -36.23 -1.01
CA PRO A 272 -31.59 -36.12 0.06
C PRO A 272 -30.26 -36.77 -0.36
N VAL A 273 -29.20 -35.96 -0.43
CA VAL A 273 -27.87 -36.40 -0.84
C VAL A 273 -27.12 -36.90 0.39
N LYS A 274 -26.77 -38.20 0.41
CA LYS A 274 -25.82 -38.75 1.38
C LYS A 274 -24.40 -38.37 0.95
N ILE A 275 -23.67 -37.65 1.79
CA ILE A 275 -22.27 -37.29 1.53
C ILE A 275 -21.39 -38.34 2.23
N TYR A 276 -20.71 -39.16 1.43
CA TYR A 276 -19.76 -40.16 1.90
C TYR A 276 -18.36 -39.54 2.00
N LEU A 277 -17.74 -39.62 3.17
CA LEU A 277 -16.34 -39.26 3.36
C LEU A 277 -15.47 -40.45 2.94
N SER A 278 -14.90 -40.41 1.74
CA SER A 278 -13.91 -41.40 1.30
C SER A 278 -12.57 -41.14 2.00
N ASN A 279 -12.38 -41.84 3.11
CA ASN A 279 -11.15 -42.05 3.89
C ASN A 279 -10.32 -40.81 4.33
N PRO A 280 -10.22 -40.52 5.64
CA PRO A 280 -9.50 -39.33 6.14
C PRO A 280 -7.96 -39.43 6.12
N VAL A 281 -7.37 -40.50 5.57
CA VAL A 281 -5.90 -40.68 5.48
C VAL A 281 -5.51 -41.23 4.09
N LEU A 282 -4.48 -40.64 3.49
CA LEU A 282 -3.91 -41.03 2.20
C LEU A 282 -3.36 -42.48 2.24
N PRO A 283 -3.76 -43.38 1.34
CA PRO A 283 -3.31 -44.77 1.38
C PRO A 283 -1.84 -44.91 0.94
N THR A 284 -1.08 -45.69 1.70
CA THR A 284 0.27 -46.16 1.32
C THR A 284 0.20 -47.56 0.68
N ARG A 285 1.31 -48.04 0.11
CA ARG A 285 1.43 -49.33 -0.63
C ARG A 285 1.03 -50.58 0.16
N TRP A 286 0.80 -50.47 1.47
CA TRP A 286 0.41 -51.55 2.39
C TRP A 286 -0.96 -51.31 3.04
N SER A 287 -1.73 -50.32 2.58
CA SER A 287 -3.04 -49.99 3.17
C SER A 287 -4.12 -50.97 2.67
N GLN A 288 -4.80 -51.63 3.60
CA GLN A 288 -5.95 -52.49 3.31
C GLN A 288 -7.21 -51.65 3.02
N PRO A 289 -8.10 -52.08 2.11
CA PRO A 289 -9.35 -51.39 1.84
C PRO A 289 -10.26 -51.30 3.07
N VAL A 290 -10.87 -50.14 3.31
CA VAL A 290 -11.84 -49.96 4.41
C VAL A 290 -13.18 -50.61 4.03
N PRO A 291 -13.77 -51.47 4.89
CA PRO A 291 -15.05 -52.12 4.59
C PRO A 291 -16.20 -51.13 4.34
N ILE A 292 -17.03 -51.42 3.34
CA ILE A 292 -18.14 -50.54 2.89
C ILE A 292 -19.10 -50.18 4.03
N ALA A 293 -19.41 -51.15 4.92
CA ALA A 293 -20.28 -50.91 6.07
C ALA A 293 -19.77 -49.81 7.02
N GLN A 294 -18.44 -49.62 7.13
CA GLN A 294 -17.85 -48.56 7.94
C GLN A 294 -17.93 -47.17 7.28
N ILE A 295 -17.93 -47.12 5.95
CA ILE A 295 -18.06 -45.89 5.16
C ILE A 295 -19.52 -45.39 5.21
N GLU A 296 -20.48 -46.31 5.15
CA GLU A 296 -21.90 -45.99 5.23
C GLU A 296 -22.31 -45.48 6.62
N ALA A 297 -21.78 -46.07 7.70
CA ALA A 297 -22.06 -45.64 9.06
C ALA A 297 -21.55 -44.22 9.40
N LYS A 298 -20.57 -43.71 8.65
CA LYS A 298 -19.98 -42.37 8.84
C LYS A 298 -20.52 -41.31 7.87
N ALA A 299 -21.44 -41.67 6.98
CA ALA A 299 -22.03 -40.73 6.03
C ALA A 299 -22.96 -39.73 6.74
N ARG A 300 -22.81 -38.43 6.47
CA ARG A 300 -23.73 -37.39 6.98
C ARG A 300 -24.90 -37.22 6.02
N THR A 301 -26.11 -37.22 6.58
CA THR A 301 -27.34 -36.91 5.84
C THR A 301 -27.68 -35.44 6.06
N VAL A 302 -27.77 -34.66 4.99
CA VAL A 302 -28.19 -33.26 5.05
C VAL A 302 -29.64 -33.17 4.58
N SER A 303 -30.56 -32.84 5.48
CA SER A 303 -31.95 -32.54 5.13
C SER A 303 -32.08 -31.07 4.71
N THR A 304 -32.52 -30.82 3.49
CA THR A 304 -32.85 -29.48 2.99
C THR A 304 -34.20 -29.02 3.54
N SER A 305 -34.20 -28.38 4.72
CA SER A 305 -35.32 -27.53 5.13
C SER A 305 -35.21 -26.19 4.40
N VAL A 306 -35.95 -26.09 3.30
CA VAL A 306 -36.17 -24.84 2.56
C VAL A 306 -37.21 -24.02 3.34
N THR A 307 -36.75 -23.02 4.08
CA THR A 307 -37.62 -21.90 4.47
C THR A 307 -37.30 -20.75 3.53
N ARG A 308 -38.30 -20.30 2.77
CA ARG A 308 -38.19 -19.32 1.68
C ARG A 308 -37.59 -18.01 2.21
N LEU A 309 -36.38 -17.70 1.76
CA LEU A 309 -35.70 -16.43 2.02
C LEU A 309 -36.07 -15.37 0.96
N ALA A 310 -37.38 -15.20 0.72
CA ALA A 310 -37.88 -14.27 -0.30
C ALA A 310 -38.91 -13.24 0.22
N GLU A 311 -39.28 -13.27 1.51
CA GLU A 311 -40.26 -12.30 2.07
C GLU A 311 -39.82 -11.65 3.40
N ALA A 312 -38.53 -11.74 3.77
CA ALA A 312 -37.98 -11.03 4.94
C ALA A 312 -37.06 -9.85 4.58
N THR A 313 -37.15 -9.35 3.35
CA THR A 313 -36.67 -8.00 2.98
C THR A 313 -37.72 -6.96 3.33
N SER A 314 -38.04 -6.80 4.61
CA SER A 314 -38.51 -5.53 5.19
C SER A 314 -38.52 -5.64 6.72
N SER A 315 -38.01 -4.61 7.38
CA SER A 315 -38.00 -4.39 8.84
C SER A 315 -37.10 -5.29 9.70
N SER A 316 -35.89 -4.80 9.98
CA SER A 316 -35.30 -4.72 11.33
C SER A 316 -33.84 -4.27 11.22
N GLY A 317 -33.64 -2.96 11.09
CA GLY A 317 -32.41 -2.33 11.52
C GLY A 317 -32.34 -2.36 13.05
N GLU A 318 -32.09 -3.54 13.63
CA GLU A 318 -31.76 -3.62 15.04
C GLU A 318 -30.28 -3.26 15.23
N ARG A 319 -30.07 -2.08 15.82
CA ARG A 319 -28.81 -1.73 16.48
C ARG A 319 -28.56 -2.79 17.56
N ALA A 320 -27.65 -3.72 17.31
CA ALA A 320 -27.03 -4.45 18.40
C ALA A 320 -26.23 -3.43 19.25
N GLY A 321 -26.67 -3.19 20.48
CA GLY A 321 -26.00 -2.29 21.43
C GLY A 321 -24.56 -2.73 21.76
N PRO A 322 -23.78 -1.88 22.44
CA PRO A 322 -22.40 -2.18 22.80
C PRO A 322 -22.33 -3.51 23.58
N ILE A 323 -21.56 -4.46 23.05
CA ILE A 323 -21.26 -5.72 23.72
C ILE A 323 -20.01 -5.44 24.56
N THR A 324 -20.19 -4.80 25.72
CA THR A 324 -19.41 -4.94 26.97
C THR A 324 -19.46 -3.66 27.83
N SER A 325 -20.41 -3.59 28.78
CA SER A 325 -20.30 -2.67 29.93
C SER A 325 -19.25 -3.19 30.91
N GLY A 326 -18.01 -2.71 30.82
CA GLY A 326 -16.92 -3.10 31.72
C GLY A 326 -15.89 -1.97 31.88
N PRO A 327 -15.07 -1.98 32.94
CA PRO A 327 -14.09 -0.92 33.17
C PRO A 327 -13.03 -0.88 32.06
N PRO A 328 -12.41 0.30 31.81
CA PRO A 328 -11.46 0.47 30.72
C PRO A 328 -10.32 -0.56 30.76
N ALA A 329 -10.03 -1.20 29.63
CA ALA A 329 -8.99 -2.20 29.52
C ALA A 329 -8.07 -1.93 28.32
N VAL A 330 -6.80 -2.30 28.48
CA VAL A 330 -5.80 -2.30 27.41
C VAL A 330 -5.92 -3.60 26.62
N ILE A 331 -6.13 -3.49 25.31
CA ILE A 331 -6.17 -4.65 24.42
C ILE A 331 -4.76 -4.99 23.96
N VAL A 332 -4.32 -6.22 24.21
CA VAL A 332 -3.10 -6.80 23.66
C VAL A 332 -3.53 -7.78 22.58
N VAL A 333 -3.33 -7.45 21.31
CA VAL A 333 -3.86 -8.22 20.17
C VAL A 333 -2.76 -8.75 19.27
N GLY A 334 -2.93 -9.98 18.76
CA GLY A 334 -2.07 -10.52 17.72
C GLY A 334 -2.35 -12.01 17.45
N THR A 335 -1.51 -12.62 16.62
CA THR A 335 -1.63 -14.04 16.25
C THR A 335 -0.99 -14.91 17.34
N LEU A 336 -1.78 -15.34 18.34
CA LEU A 336 -1.28 -16.12 19.47
C LEU A 336 -0.76 -17.51 19.10
N ASP A 337 -1.18 -18.06 17.96
CA ASP A 337 -0.69 -19.34 17.43
C ASP A 337 0.81 -19.35 17.08
N THR A 338 1.37 -18.16 16.87
CA THR A 338 2.76 -17.96 16.42
C THR A 338 3.54 -17.02 17.33
N LYS A 339 2.86 -16.12 18.06
CA LYS A 339 3.48 -15.05 18.87
C LYS A 339 2.91 -14.98 20.29
N GLY A 340 2.45 -16.11 20.81
CA GLY A 340 1.77 -16.16 22.10
C GLY A 340 2.66 -15.69 23.26
N ASP A 341 3.94 -16.05 23.26
CA ASP A 341 4.86 -15.72 24.37
C ASP A 341 5.22 -14.23 24.39
N GLU A 342 5.41 -13.62 23.23
CA GLU A 342 5.70 -12.20 23.06
C GLU A 342 4.51 -11.33 23.47
N LEU A 343 3.29 -11.72 23.06
CA LEU A 343 2.07 -11.00 23.42
C LEU A 343 1.76 -11.14 24.92
N ARG A 344 1.99 -12.31 25.52
CA ARG A 344 1.90 -12.50 26.97
C ARG A 344 2.94 -11.67 27.72
N PHE A 345 4.17 -11.60 27.22
CA PHE A 345 5.21 -10.75 27.79
C PHE A 345 4.82 -9.26 27.80
N ILE A 346 4.25 -8.75 26.70
CA ILE A 346 3.70 -7.39 26.63
C ILE A 346 2.57 -7.20 27.65
N ARG A 347 1.61 -8.13 27.69
CA ARG A 347 0.47 -8.10 28.63
C ARG A 347 0.96 -8.00 30.07
N ASP A 348 1.93 -8.82 30.46
CA ASP A 348 2.40 -8.90 31.84
C ASP A 348 3.08 -7.60 32.28
N ILE A 349 3.83 -6.95 31.39
CA ILE A 349 4.42 -5.63 31.66
C ILE A 349 3.33 -4.58 31.88
N ILE A 350 2.30 -4.55 31.01
CA ILE A 350 1.21 -3.58 31.10
C ILE A 350 0.39 -3.81 32.38
N ALA A 351 0.07 -5.07 32.69
CA ALA A 351 -0.62 -5.46 33.92
C ALA A 351 0.19 -5.08 35.17
N GLY A 352 1.52 -5.12 35.10
CA GLY A 352 2.42 -4.67 36.16
C GLY A 352 2.28 -3.18 36.53
N HIS A 353 1.74 -2.34 35.65
CA HIS A 353 1.39 -0.93 35.96
C HIS A 353 0.01 -0.78 36.60
N GLY A 354 -0.65 -1.88 36.98
CA GLY A 354 -2.01 -1.88 37.53
C GLY A 354 -3.11 -1.64 36.49
N LEU A 355 -2.77 -1.68 35.20
CA LEU A 355 -3.74 -1.52 34.11
C LEU A 355 -4.43 -2.86 33.81
N ARG A 356 -5.75 -2.84 33.68
CA ARG A 356 -6.51 -4.02 33.24
C ARG A 356 -6.17 -4.35 31.79
N THR A 357 -5.85 -5.60 31.48
CA THR A 357 -5.52 -6.05 30.13
C THR A 357 -6.53 -7.08 29.61
N ARG A 358 -6.72 -7.15 28.28
CA ARG A 358 -7.41 -8.23 27.56
C ARG A 358 -6.51 -8.74 26.43
N LEU A 359 -6.18 -10.01 26.45
CA LEU A 359 -5.39 -10.70 25.43
C LEU A 359 -6.33 -11.24 24.34
N VAL A 360 -6.23 -10.68 23.14
CA VAL A 360 -7.14 -10.94 22.00
C VAL A 360 -6.41 -11.71 20.90
N ASP A 361 -6.97 -12.85 20.52
CA ASP A 361 -6.45 -13.66 19.43
C ASP A 361 -7.08 -13.33 18.08
N VAL A 362 -6.21 -13.19 17.08
CA VAL A 362 -6.58 -13.00 15.68
C VAL A 362 -5.88 -14.01 14.77
N SER A 363 -5.50 -15.17 15.32
CA SER A 363 -4.91 -16.28 14.57
C SER A 363 -5.86 -16.86 13.53
N THR A 364 -5.35 -17.17 12.34
CA THR A 364 -6.14 -17.77 11.25
C THR A 364 -5.92 -19.28 11.10
N SER A 365 -5.03 -19.89 11.88
CA SER A 365 -4.70 -21.32 11.79
C SER A 365 -5.73 -22.25 12.43
N GLY A 366 -6.70 -21.71 13.17
CA GLY A 366 -7.74 -22.48 13.87
C GLY A 366 -7.29 -23.11 15.20
N LYS A 367 -6.02 -22.96 15.60
CA LYS A 367 -5.53 -23.38 16.92
C LYS A 367 -6.15 -22.49 18.01
N GLN A 368 -6.51 -23.08 19.16
CA GLN A 368 -7.06 -22.35 20.31
C GLN A 368 -5.97 -22.12 21.37
N GLY A 369 -5.33 -20.96 21.29
CA GLY A 369 -4.42 -20.50 22.35
C GLY A 369 -5.19 -20.00 23.59
N SER A 370 -4.55 -20.05 24.75
CA SER A 370 -5.09 -19.40 25.97
C SER A 370 -5.12 -17.88 25.76
N CYS A 371 -6.32 -17.30 25.76
CA CYS A 371 -6.58 -15.88 25.54
C CYS A 371 -7.90 -15.48 26.23
N ASP A 372 -8.14 -14.17 26.36
CA ASP A 372 -9.39 -13.63 26.92
C ASP A 372 -10.49 -13.52 25.86
N VAL A 373 -10.10 -13.32 24.59
CA VAL A 373 -11.00 -13.24 23.43
C VAL A 373 -10.42 -14.10 22.32
N SER A 374 -11.16 -15.11 21.90
CA SER A 374 -10.68 -16.10 20.92
C SER A 374 -10.81 -15.63 19.47
N ALA A 375 -9.98 -16.19 18.59
CA ALA A 375 -10.08 -15.95 17.15
C ALA A 375 -11.45 -16.34 16.58
N GLN A 376 -12.11 -17.36 17.14
CA GLN A 376 -13.46 -17.76 16.77
C GLN A 376 -14.48 -16.68 17.14
N GLU A 377 -14.38 -16.09 18.33
CA GLU A 377 -15.25 -14.98 18.75
C GLU A 377 -15.08 -13.77 17.83
N ILE A 378 -13.84 -13.42 17.48
CA ILE A 378 -13.58 -12.36 16.51
C ILE A 378 -14.21 -12.69 15.17
N ALA A 379 -13.99 -13.90 14.64
CA ALA A 379 -14.46 -14.34 13.34
C ALA A 379 -16.00 -14.30 13.18
N LEU A 380 -16.76 -14.46 14.27
CA LEU A 380 -18.23 -14.34 14.25
C LEU A 380 -18.72 -12.93 13.88
N ASN A 381 -17.86 -11.92 13.96
CA ASN A 381 -18.22 -10.54 13.59
C ASN A 381 -18.10 -10.27 12.08
N HIS A 382 -17.61 -11.23 11.29
CA HIS A 382 -17.56 -11.13 9.84
C HIS A 382 -18.96 -11.30 9.20
N PRO A 383 -19.34 -10.52 8.17
CA PRO A 383 -20.69 -10.59 7.55
C PRO A 383 -21.09 -11.96 7.03
N ARG A 384 -20.11 -12.73 6.54
CA ARG A 384 -20.31 -14.08 6.00
C ARG A 384 -20.13 -15.17 7.07
N GLY A 385 -20.08 -14.79 8.34
CA GLY A 385 -19.81 -15.69 9.47
C GLY A 385 -18.35 -16.14 9.56
N GLY A 386 -18.05 -16.94 10.59
CA GLY A 386 -16.68 -17.39 10.89
C GLY A 386 -16.07 -18.33 9.86
N SER A 387 -16.87 -19.02 9.04
CA SER A 387 -16.38 -19.89 7.96
C SER A 387 -15.64 -19.13 6.86
N ALA A 388 -15.92 -17.84 6.69
CA ALA A 388 -15.20 -16.98 5.75
C ALA A 388 -13.79 -16.62 6.22
N VAL A 389 -13.50 -16.81 7.52
CA VAL A 389 -12.21 -16.48 8.14
C VAL A 389 -11.28 -17.68 8.17
N PHE A 390 -11.81 -18.89 8.37
CA PHE A 390 -11.01 -20.13 8.47
C PHE A 390 -11.03 -20.92 7.15
N GLY A 391 -10.58 -20.30 6.06
CA GLY A 391 -10.51 -20.89 4.72
C GLY A 391 -9.16 -21.55 4.40
N SER A 392 -9.07 -22.21 3.23
CA SER A 392 -7.82 -22.81 2.74
C SER A 392 -6.82 -21.78 2.20
N ASP A 393 -7.30 -20.63 1.74
CA ASP A 393 -6.46 -19.50 1.32
C ASP A 393 -6.12 -18.60 2.53
N ARG A 394 -4.83 -18.57 2.89
CA ARG A 394 -4.31 -17.75 3.99
C ARG A 394 -4.47 -16.25 3.71
N GLY A 395 -4.34 -15.79 2.47
CA GLY A 395 -4.47 -14.37 2.12
C GLY A 395 -5.89 -13.86 2.32
N ALA A 396 -6.87 -14.61 1.80
CA ALA A 396 -8.28 -14.35 2.03
C ALA A 396 -8.64 -14.43 3.53
N SER A 397 -8.09 -15.41 4.25
CA SER A 397 -8.33 -15.59 5.69
C SER A 397 -7.83 -14.42 6.54
N VAL A 398 -6.64 -13.88 6.24
CA VAL A 398 -6.09 -12.69 6.92
C VAL A 398 -6.96 -11.46 6.65
N THR A 399 -7.41 -11.28 5.41
CA THR A 399 -8.27 -10.15 5.03
C THR A 399 -9.63 -10.24 5.74
N ALA A 400 -10.23 -11.44 5.76
CA ALA A 400 -11.50 -11.69 6.43
C ALA A 400 -11.38 -11.52 7.95
N MET A 401 -10.28 -11.99 8.57
CA MET A 401 -10.02 -11.79 9.99
C MET A 401 -9.84 -10.31 10.33
N ALA A 402 -9.14 -9.54 9.48
CA ALA A 402 -8.96 -8.10 9.69
C ALA A 402 -10.30 -7.34 9.68
N ASP A 403 -11.21 -7.66 8.75
CA ASP A 403 -12.58 -7.09 8.73
C ASP A 403 -13.38 -7.51 9.96
N ALA A 404 -13.32 -8.79 10.34
CA ALA A 404 -13.98 -9.31 11.54
C ALA A 404 -13.49 -8.59 12.81
N PHE A 405 -12.18 -8.43 12.94
CA PHE A 405 -11.52 -7.74 14.04
C PHE A 405 -11.91 -6.26 14.10
N ALA A 406 -11.90 -5.56 12.97
CA ALA A 406 -12.31 -4.16 12.91
C ALA A 406 -13.76 -3.96 13.39
N ARG A 407 -14.67 -4.85 12.97
CA ARG A 407 -16.09 -4.82 13.40
C ARG A 407 -16.27 -5.13 14.87
N TRP A 408 -15.54 -6.12 15.38
CA TRP A 408 -15.56 -6.46 16.80
C TRP A 408 -15.04 -5.30 17.65
N LEU A 409 -13.91 -4.70 17.23
CA LEU A 409 -13.26 -3.62 17.97
C LEU A 409 -14.11 -2.34 17.98
N ARG A 410 -14.81 -2.03 16.88
CA ARG A 410 -15.76 -0.90 16.78
C ARG A 410 -16.90 -1.00 17.81
N ARG A 411 -17.23 -2.20 18.28
CA ARG A 411 -18.28 -2.43 19.29
C ARG A 411 -17.77 -2.33 20.73
N GLN A 412 -16.47 -2.13 20.92
CA GLN A 412 -15.86 -1.97 22.24
C GLN A 412 -15.83 -0.48 22.61
N ASP A 413 -16.49 -0.10 23.70
CA ASP A 413 -16.55 1.27 24.22
C ASP A 413 -15.54 1.54 25.35
N ASN A 414 -14.95 0.49 25.92
CA ASN A 414 -14.06 0.53 27.08
C ASN A 414 -12.57 0.29 26.74
N VAL A 415 -12.13 0.66 25.55
CA VAL A 415 -10.72 0.49 25.14
C VAL A 415 -9.86 1.62 25.70
N ALA A 416 -9.07 1.33 26.74
CA ALA A 416 -8.15 2.29 27.34
C ALA A 416 -6.92 2.55 26.46
N GLY A 417 -6.50 1.54 25.71
CA GLY A 417 -5.39 1.56 24.76
C GLY A 417 -5.29 0.21 24.04
N ILE A 418 -4.54 0.15 22.96
CA ILE A 418 -4.35 -1.08 22.19
C ILE A 418 -2.90 -1.22 21.71
N ILE A 419 -2.36 -2.43 21.85
CA ILE A 419 -1.01 -2.78 21.39
C ILE A 419 -0.98 -4.11 20.66
N SER A 420 -0.12 -4.18 19.65
CA SER A 420 0.19 -5.40 18.93
C SER A 420 1.69 -5.54 18.66
N ALA A 421 2.15 -6.77 18.45
CA ALA A 421 3.51 -7.06 18.00
C ALA A 421 3.49 -8.12 16.90
N GLY A 422 4.17 -7.88 15.79
CA GLY A 422 4.28 -8.88 14.73
C GLY A 422 4.97 -8.41 13.45
N GLY A 423 5.08 -9.31 12.48
CA GLY A 423 5.61 -8.99 11.15
C GLY A 423 4.61 -8.27 10.25
N SER A 424 4.90 -8.20 8.95
CA SER A 424 4.04 -7.57 7.95
C SER A 424 2.60 -8.09 7.97
N GLY A 425 2.41 -9.42 7.97
CA GLY A 425 1.08 -10.05 7.98
C GLY A 425 0.28 -9.75 9.26
N GLY A 426 0.91 -9.78 10.43
CA GLY A 426 0.26 -9.45 11.70
C GLY A 426 -0.12 -7.96 11.77
N THR A 427 0.78 -7.10 11.28
CA THR A 427 0.54 -5.65 11.19
C THR A 427 -0.64 -5.33 10.28
N SER A 428 -0.69 -5.92 9.08
CA SER A 428 -1.81 -5.77 8.14
C SER A 428 -3.14 -6.27 8.71
N LEU A 429 -3.12 -7.24 9.62
CA LEU A 429 -4.32 -7.81 10.21
C LEU A 429 -4.93 -6.85 11.26
N VAL A 430 -4.10 -6.34 12.18
CA VAL A 430 -4.60 -5.53 13.31
C VAL A 430 -4.81 -4.06 12.97
N ALA A 431 -4.00 -3.51 12.05
CA ALA A 431 -4.01 -2.07 11.76
C ALA A 431 -5.36 -1.54 11.28
N PRO A 432 -6.13 -2.21 10.38
CA PRO A 432 -7.47 -1.76 10.00
C PRO A 432 -8.39 -1.61 11.21
N GLY A 433 -8.39 -2.57 12.15
CA GLY A 433 -9.18 -2.47 13.36
C GLY A 433 -8.72 -1.34 14.27
N MET A 434 -7.42 -1.19 14.49
CA MET A 434 -6.89 -0.11 15.33
C MET A 434 -7.28 1.28 14.82
N ARG A 435 -7.43 1.48 13.50
CA ARG A 435 -7.91 2.74 12.91
C ARG A 435 -9.37 3.05 13.21
N GLU A 436 -10.18 2.07 13.61
CA GLU A 436 -11.58 2.29 13.98
C GLU A 436 -11.70 3.03 15.31
N LEU A 437 -10.75 2.85 16.22
CA LEU A 437 -10.74 3.52 17.53
C LEU A 437 -10.62 5.03 17.39
N ALA A 438 -11.23 5.76 18.33
CA ALA A 438 -11.21 7.22 18.35
C ALA A 438 -9.78 7.80 18.41
N ILE A 439 -9.59 8.97 17.81
CA ILE A 439 -8.34 9.73 17.93
C ILE A 439 -8.03 10.01 19.41
N GLY A 440 -6.74 9.97 19.76
CA GLY A 440 -6.22 10.11 21.10
C GLY A 440 -6.20 8.80 21.90
N VAL A 441 -6.91 7.74 21.48
CA VAL A 441 -6.79 6.42 22.15
C VAL A 441 -5.38 5.89 21.88
N PRO A 442 -4.56 5.58 22.90
CA PRO A 442 -3.21 5.07 22.67
C PRO A 442 -3.24 3.81 21.81
N LYS A 443 -2.57 3.88 20.64
CA LYS A 443 -2.49 2.81 19.64
C LYS A 443 -1.01 2.58 19.30
N LEU A 444 -0.47 1.40 19.59
CA LEU A 444 0.93 1.09 19.31
C LEU A 444 1.08 -0.25 18.57
N ILE A 445 1.85 -0.28 17.49
CA ILE A 445 2.21 -1.52 16.79
C ILE A 445 3.73 -1.67 16.79
N ILE A 446 4.24 -2.74 17.42
CA ILE A 446 5.65 -3.14 17.33
C ILE A 446 5.79 -4.02 16.09
N SER A 447 6.45 -3.51 15.05
CA SER A 447 6.41 -4.12 13.72
C SER A 447 7.77 -4.23 13.06
N SER A 448 8.02 -5.35 12.38
CA SER A 448 9.22 -5.52 11.53
C SER A 448 9.15 -4.72 10.23
N VAL A 449 8.03 -4.06 9.94
CA VAL A 449 7.87 -3.16 8.78
C VAL A 449 7.69 -1.69 9.17
N ALA A 450 7.91 -1.32 10.44
CA ALA A 450 7.82 0.08 10.86
C ALA A 450 8.90 0.98 10.24
N SER A 451 10.04 0.40 9.81
CA SER A 451 11.11 1.11 9.11
C SER A 451 10.92 1.05 7.58
N GLY A 452 9.75 1.48 7.10
CA GLY A 452 9.35 1.44 5.68
C GLY A 452 8.20 2.40 5.38
N ASP A 453 7.49 2.16 4.26
CA ASP A 453 6.23 2.87 4.00
C ASP A 453 5.14 2.36 4.95
N VAL A 454 4.73 3.24 5.87
CA VAL A 454 3.71 2.93 6.89
C VAL A 454 2.35 3.57 6.60
N GLY A 455 2.19 4.30 5.49
CA GLY A 455 0.97 5.03 5.17
C GLY A 455 -0.26 4.11 5.11
N ALA A 456 -0.08 2.91 4.53
CA ALA A 456 -1.12 1.88 4.45
C ALA A 456 -1.46 1.23 5.79
N TYR A 457 -0.65 1.40 6.85
CA TYR A 457 -0.86 0.89 8.21
C TYR A 457 -1.42 1.94 9.17
N VAL A 458 -0.90 3.16 9.12
CA VAL A 458 -1.35 4.26 9.98
C VAL A 458 -2.66 4.86 9.49
N GLY A 459 -2.77 5.09 8.17
CA GLY A 459 -3.95 5.73 7.57
C GLY A 459 -4.24 7.12 8.18
N PRO A 460 -5.52 7.51 8.36
CA PRO A 460 -5.90 8.79 8.97
C PRO A 460 -5.93 8.74 10.51
N ALA A 461 -5.35 7.71 11.15
CA ALA A 461 -5.35 7.55 12.60
C ALA A 461 -3.99 7.94 13.22
N ASP A 462 -3.98 8.11 14.53
CA ASP A 462 -2.80 8.37 15.38
C ASP A 462 -2.14 7.07 15.87
N ILE A 463 -1.89 6.12 14.97
CA ILE A 463 -1.19 4.86 15.29
C ILE A 463 0.31 5.11 15.37
N ALA A 464 0.91 4.83 16.53
CA ALA A 464 2.36 4.80 16.69
C ALA A 464 2.91 3.44 16.20
N MET A 465 3.92 3.47 15.33
CA MET A 465 4.64 2.27 14.93
C MET A 465 6.06 2.28 15.49
N MET A 466 6.45 1.18 16.14
CA MET A 466 7.79 0.98 16.70
C MET A 466 8.48 -0.15 15.94
N TYR A 467 9.70 0.08 15.47
CA TYR A 467 10.45 -0.95 14.75
C TYR A 467 10.90 -2.06 15.70
N SER A 468 10.60 -3.32 15.35
CA SER A 468 10.92 -4.48 16.19
C SER A 468 12.41 -4.81 16.25
N VAL A 469 13.22 -4.21 15.36
CA VAL A 469 14.66 -4.44 15.16
C VAL A 469 15.00 -5.85 14.65
N THR A 470 14.58 -6.89 15.37
CA THR A 470 14.63 -8.28 14.94
C THR A 470 13.24 -8.75 14.54
N ASP A 471 13.13 -9.91 13.89
CA ASP A 471 11.82 -10.52 13.70
C ASP A 471 11.13 -10.76 15.07
N VAL A 472 9.81 -10.63 15.10
CA VAL A 472 8.99 -10.87 16.29
C VAL A 472 8.73 -12.38 16.38
N GLN A 473 9.81 -13.13 16.60
CA GLN A 473 9.80 -14.57 16.73
C GLN A 473 10.76 -15.00 17.85
N GLY A 474 10.18 -15.40 18.97
CA GLY A 474 10.89 -15.77 20.20
C GLY A 474 11.31 -14.57 21.05
N LEU A 475 11.41 -14.82 22.36
CA LEU A 475 11.91 -13.86 23.34
C LEU A 475 13.43 -14.01 23.51
N ASN A 476 14.19 -13.11 22.90
CA ASN A 476 15.64 -12.96 23.07
C ASN A 476 15.96 -11.61 23.76
N SER A 477 17.23 -11.31 24.02
CA SER A 477 17.63 -10.09 24.72
C SER A 477 17.17 -8.81 24.02
N ILE A 478 17.21 -8.78 22.69
CA ILE A 478 16.78 -7.64 21.87
C ILE A 478 15.25 -7.54 21.85
N SER A 479 14.55 -8.64 21.53
CA SER A 479 13.09 -8.61 21.47
C SER A 479 12.48 -8.31 22.83
N ARG A 480 13.04 -8.80 23.95
CA ARG A 480 12.61 -8.39 25.30
C ARG A 480 12.77 -6.89 25.54
N ALA A 481 13.90 -6.30 25.16
CA ALA A 481 14.13 -4.87 25.34
C ALA A 481 13.14 -4.04 24.51
N VAL A 482 12.95 -4.38 23.24
CA VAL A 482 12.06 -3.64 22.33
C VAL A 482 10.59 -3.81 22.72
N LEU A 483 10.14 -5.03 23.01
CA LEU A 483 8.77 -5.31 23.44
C LEU A 483 8.48 -4.65 24.80
N SER A 484 9.45 -4.62 25.71
CA SER A 484 9.35 -3.92 26.99
C SER A 484 9.20 -2.42 26.79
N ASN A 485 10.04 -1.78 25.96
CA ASN A 485 9.92 -0.36 25.66
C ASN A 485 8.54 -0.01 25.07
N GLY A 486 8.04 -0.80 24.11
CA GLY A 486 6.72 -0.59 23.53
C GLY A 486 5.57 -0.76 24.54
N ALA A 487 5.66 -1.76 25.42
CA ALA A 487 4.68 -1.99 26.49
C ALA A 487 4.67 -0.84 27.52
N HIS A 488 5.85 -0.40 27.99
CA HIS A 488 5.98 0.73 28.90
C HIS A 488 5.51 2.05 28.27
N ALA A 489 5.83 2.29 27.00
CA ALA A 489 5.38 3.47 26.27
C ALA A 489 3.85 3.51 26.20
N LEU A 490 3.20 2.39 25.85
CA LEU A 490 1.75 2.31 25.84
C LEU A 490 1.15 2.53 27.23
N ALA A 491 1.67 1.86 28.26
CA ALA A 491 1.19 2.03 29.63
C ALA A 491 1.27 3.50 30.08
N GLY A 492 2.39 4.17 29.80
CA GLY A 492 2.56 5.60 30.09
C GLY A 492 1.54 6.48 29.37
N MET A 493 1.30 6.24 28.07
CA MET A 493 0.27 6.97 27.31
C MET A 493 -1.14 6.77 27.90
N VAL A 494 -1.49 5.53 28.29
CA VAL A 494 -2.79 5.20 28.88
C VAL A 494 -2.97 5.88 30.24
N MET A 495 -1.99 5.76 31.12
CA MET A 495 -2.03 6.36 32.46
C MET A 495 -2.10 7.88 32.39
N ALA A 496 -1.28 8.52 31.55
CA ALA A 496 -1.30 9.97 31.37
C ALA A 496 -2.66 10.45 30.86
N ARG A 497 -3.27 9.73 29.90
CA ARG A 497 -4.62 10.05 29.41
C ARG A 497 -5.68 9.91 30.50
N GLN A 498 -5.64 8.85 31.30
CA GLN A 498 -6.58 8.66 32.41
C GLN A 498 -6.43 9.76 33.47
N GLN A 499 -5.19 10.16 33.77
CA GLN A 499 -4.91 11.28 34.68
C GLN A 499 -5.40 12.61 34.11
N GLN A 500 -5.17 12.88 32.82
CA GLN A 500 -5.70 14.07 32.15
C GLN A 500 -7.22 14.10 32.21
N ALA A 501 -7.90 13.00 31.89
CA ALA A 501 -9.36 12.92 32.00
C ALA A 501 -9.88 13.16 33.43
N ALA A 502 -9.08 12.85 34.46
CA ALA A 502 -9.39 13.13 35.86
C ALA A 502 -9.05 14.57 36.30
N THR A 503 -8.11 15.24 35.61
CA THR A 503 -7.58 16.57 35.97
C THR A 503 -8.06 17.72 35.08
N VAL A 504 -8.67 17.43 33.91
CA VAL A 504 -9.30 18.47 33.08
C VAL A 504 -10.37 19.15 33.92
N ASP A 505 -10.03 20.36 34.36
CA ASP A 505 -10.90 21.28 35.05
C ASP A 505 -12.10 21.55 34.13
N ARG A 506 -13.28 21.03 34.48
CA ARG A 506 -14.54 21.24 33.73
C ARG A 506 -14.92 22.73 33.60
N ALA A 507 -14.12 23.63 34.16
CA ALA A 507 -14.34 25.06 34.30
C ALA A 507 -13.89 25.92 33.08
N LYS A 508 -13.06 25.44 32.15
CA LYS A 508 -12.76 26.17 30.90
C LYS A 508 -13.45 25.49 29.71
N PRO A 509 -14.52 26.07 29.13
CA PRO A 509 -15.10 25.54 27.91
C PRO A 509 -14.06 25.64 26.78
N GLN A 510 -13.62 24.51 26.24
CA GLN A 510 -12.92 24.48 24.97
C GLN A 510 -13.88 24.97 23.88
N MET A 511 -13.38 25.81 22.98
CA MET A 511 -14.17 26.26 21.84
C MET A 511 -14.54 25.03 21.00
N PRO A 512 -15.78 24.90 20.52
CA PRO A 512 -16.15 23.77 19.68
C PRO A 512 -15.34 23.81 18.38
N ALA A 513 -14.80 22.67 17.99
CA ALA A 513 -14.04 22.56 16.76
C ALA A 513 -14.95 22.39 15.53
N ILE A 514 -14.62 23.04 14.43
CA ILE A 514 -15.26 22.89 13.12
C ILE A 514 -14.23 22.41 12.11
N GLY A 515 -14.55 21.35 11.37
CA GLY A 515 -13.72 20.89 10.26
C GLY A 515 -14.04 21.63 8.96
N ILE A 516 -13.02 22.08 8.23
CA ILE A 516 -13.18 22.84 6.98
C ILE A 516 -12.31 22.23 5.88
N THR A 517 -12.88 21.85 4.73
CA THR A 517 -12.09 21.36 3.59
C THR A 517 -11.63 22.48 2.67
N MET A 518 -10.38 22.38 2.19
CA MET A 518 -9.70 23.43 1.43
C MET A 518 -8.89 22.84 0.28
N PHE A 519 -8.78 23.58 -0.82
CA PHE A 519 -7.79 23.37 -1.86
C PHE A 519 -7.18 24.70 -2.28
N GLY A 520 -6.02 24.71 -2.94
CA GLY A 520 -5.32 25.95 -3.31
C GLY A 520 -6.22 26.99 -3.98
N VAL A 521 -7.13 26.53 -4.85
CA VAL A 521 -8.09 27.34 -5.62
C VAL A 521 -9.35 27.79 -4.85
N THR A 522 -9.56 27.30 -3.62
CA THR A 522 -10.63 27.72 -2.69
C THR A 522 -10.07 28.36 -1.42
N THR A 523 -8.74 28.49 -1.30
CA THR A 523 -8.05 29.14 -0.18
C THR A 523 -8.64 30.52 0.19
N PRO A 524 -8.96 31.42 -0.77
CA PRO A 524 -9.50 32.74 -0.42
C PRO A 524 -10.82 32.65 0.39
N ALA A 525 -11.72 31.74 0.02
CA ALA A 525 -12.95 31.50 0.78
C ALA A 525 -12.65 30.94 2.17
N VAL A 526 -11.79 29.91 2.25
CA VAL A 526 -11.47 29.24 3.52
C VAL A 526 -10.82 30.19 4.51
N GLN A 527 -9.85 31.00 4.08
CA GLN A 527 -9.17 31.98 4.94
C GLN A 527 -10.15 33.01 5.53
N ARG A 528 -11.17 33.41 4.77
CA ARG A 528 -12.22 34.33 5.25
C ARG A 528 -13.16 33.63 6.23
N ILE A 529 -13.61 32.41 5.92
CA ILE A 529 -14.45 31.61 6.83
C ILE A 529 -13.72 31.42 8.17
N THR A 530 -12.44 31.05 8.15
CA THR A 530 -11.65 30.89 9.38
C THR A 530 -11.56 32.20 10.15
N ALA A 531 -11.26 33.31 9.48
CA ALA A 531 -11.14 34.61 10.13
C ALA A 531 -12.46 35.11 10.76
N GLU A 532 -13.60 34.78 10.16
CA GLU A 532 -14.92 35.15 10.70
C GLU A 532 -15.40 34.27 11.86
N LEU A 533 -14.86 33.05 11.99
CA LEU A 533 -15.25 32.07 13.00
C LEU A 533 -14.25 31.92 14.14
N ASP A 534 -13.03 32.47 14.02
CA ASP A 534 -11.90 32.27 14.96
C ASP A 534 -12.19 32.72 16.40
N ASP A 535 -13.11 33.68 16.59
CA ASP A 535 -13.53 34.15 17.91
C ASP A 535 -14.57 33.22 18.58
N GLU A 536 -15.21 32.33 17.83
CA GLU A 536 -16.34 31.49 18.27
C GLU A 536 -16.04 29.98 18.24
N TYR A 537 -15.20 29.53 17.31
CA TYR A 537 -14.92 28.12 17.05
C TYR A 537 -13.43 27.87 16.79
N GLU A 538 -12.96 26.67 17.11
CA GLU A 538 -11.63 26.21 16.70
C GLU A 538 -11.72 25.67 15.26
N CYS A 539 -11.20 26.42 14.29
CA CYS A 539 -11.25 26.00 12.88
C CYS A 539 -10.09 25.06 12.52
N LEU A 540 -10.41 23.81 12.21
CA LEU A 540 -9.46 22.81 11.73
C LEU A 540 -9.56 22.68 10.20
N VAL A 541 -8.52 23.11 9.49
CA VAL A 541 -8.49 23.13 8.02
C VAL A 541 -7.83 21.86 7.48
N PHE A 542 -8.50 21.18 6.55
CA PHE A 542 -8.06 19.95 5.92
C PHE A 542 -7.86 20.16 4.43
N HIS A 543 -6.65 19.90 3.95
CA HIS A 543 -6.35 19.95 2.52
C HIS A 543 -6.98 18.76 1.80
N ALA A 544 -7.81 19.01 0.78
CA ALA A 544 -8.65 18.03 0.11
C ALA A 544 -7.85 17.13 -0.86
N THR A 545 -6.90 16.36 -0.33
CA THR A 545 -6.00 15.46 -1.08
C THR A 545 -6.33 13.97 -0.92
N GLY A 546 -7.58 13.66 -0.56
CA GLY A 546 -8.06 12.33 -0.21
C GLY A 546 -7.76 11.99 1.25
N VAL A 547 -6.53 12.23 1.71
CA VAL A 547 -6.15 12.03 3.12
C VAL A 547 -6.80 13.06 4.02
N GLY A 548 -6.88 14.33 3.60
CA GLY A 548 -7.47 15.39 4.42
C GLY A 548 -8.95 15.19 4.70
N GLY A 549 -9.76 14.86 3.68
CA GLY A 549 -11.18 14.51 3.90
C GLY A 549 -11.35 13.30 4.82
N ARG A 550 -10.50 12.27 4.69
CA ARG A 550 -10.51 11.12 5.61
C ARG A 550 -10.11 11.49 7.04
N ALA A 551 -9.15 12.40 7.22
CA ALA A 551 -8.75 12.88 8.55
C ALA A 551 -9.87 13.70 9.21
N MET A 552 -10.52 14.58 8.44
CA MET A 552 -11.70 15.33 8.90
C MET A 552 -12.82 14.38 9.33
N GLU A 553 -13.20 13.42 8.47
CA GLU A 553 -14.26 12.46 8.78
C GLU A 553 -13.88 11.55 9.96
N LYS A 554 -12.60 11.24 10.14
CA LYS A 554 -12.15 10.49 11.31
C LYS A 554 -12.36 11.26 12.61
N LEU A 555 -12.20 12.60 12.60
CA LEU A 555 -12.51 13.44 13.75
C LEU A 555 -14.02 13.56 13.98
N VAL A 556 -14.83 13.60 12.91
CA VAL A 556 -16.30 13.50 13.00
C VAL A 556 -16.71 12.19 13.68
N ASP A 557 -16.24 11.05 13.17
CA ASP A 557 -16.54 9.72 13.75
C ASP A 557 -16.02 9.58 15.20
N SER A 558 -14.99 10.35 15.57
CA SER A 558 -14.45 10.41 16.94
C SER A 558 -15.23 11.39 17.85
N GLY A 559 -16.24 12.08 17.34
CA GLY A 559 -17.03 13.07 18.09
C GLY A 559 -16.25 14.33 18.47
N MET A 560 -15.15 14.63 17.76
CA MET A 560 -14.25 15.75 18.06
C MET A 560 -14.61 17.02 17.30
N LEU A 561 -15.54 16.97 16.35
CA LEU A 561 -16.02 18.12 15.60
C LEU A 561 -17.49 18.40 15.92
N ALA A 562 -17.79 19.65 16.28
CA ALA A 562 -19.15 20.12 16.48
C ALA A 562 -19.91 20.34 15.17
N GLY A 563 -19.17 20.64 14.09
CA GLY A 563 -19.71 20.95 12.77
C GLY A 563 -18.69 20.72 11.66
N VAL A 564 -19.19 20.66 10.42
CA VAL A 564 -18.35 20.55 9.22
C VAL A 564 -18.77 21.60 8.20
N ILE A 565 -17.77 22.29 7.64
CA ILE A 565 -17.88 23.13 6.45
C ILE A 565 -17.08 22.45 5.33
N ASP A 566 -17.74 21.55 4.61
CA ASP A 566 -17.13 20.81 3.51
C ASP A 566 -17.22 21.63 2.22
N LEU A 567 -16.44 22.71 2.18
CA LEU A 567 -16.45 23.67 1.08
C LEU A 567 -15.85 23.08 -0.19
N THR A 568 -14.84 22.21 -0.06
CA THR A 568 -14.03 21.71 -1.16
C THR A 568 -14.15 20.19 -1.28
N THR A 569 -15.04 19.73 -2.16
CA THR A 569 -15.36 18.31 -2.35
C THR A 569 -14.60 17.67 -3.54
N THR A 570 -13.52 18.29 -4.01
CA THR A 570 -12.70 17.86 -5.17
C THR A 570 -12.21 16.40 -5.10
N GLU A 571 -12.06 15.82 -3.91
CA GLU A 571 -11.67 14.41 -3.74
C GLU A 571 -12.68 13.43 -4.40
N VAL A 572 -13.92 13.86 -4.63
CA VAL A 572 -14.95 13.11 -5.39
C VAL A 572 -14.61 13.05 -6.88
N CYS A 573 -14.01 14.10 -7.45
CA CYS A 573 -13.52 14.11 -8.83
C CYS A 573 -12.48 13.00 -9.02
N ASP A 574 -11.49 12.97 -8.14
CA ASP A 574 -10.40 12.02 -8.19
C ASP A 574 -10.87 10.59 -7.95
N LEU A 575 -11.86 10.37 -7.06
CA LEU A 575 -12.46 9.05 -6.86
C LEU A 575 -13.11 8.53 -8.15
N LEU A 576 -13.93 9.35 -8.81
CA LEU A 576 -14.71 8.90 -9.97
C LEU A 576 -13.91 8.86 -11.28
N MET A 577 -12.89 9.72 -11.40
CA MET A 577 -12.06 9.85 -12.61
C MET A 577 -10.67 9.22 -12.46
N GLY A 578 -10.36 8.63 -11.31
CA GLY A 578 -9.08 7.97 -11.06
C GLY A 578 -7.91 8.95 -10.98
N GLY A 579 -8.11 10.08 -10.30
CA GLY A 579 -7.06 11.03 -9.95
C GLY A 579 -6.15 10.53 -8.83
N VAL A 580 -5.11 11.30 -8.49
CA VAL A 580 -4.06 10.93 -7.51
C VAL A 580 -4.44 11.21 -6.07
N PHE A 581 -5.47 12.02 -5.84
CA PHE A 581 -5.99 12.41 -4.53
C PHE A 581 -7.44 11.93 -4.28
N PRO A 582 -7.75 10.63 -4.52
CA PRO A 582 -9.12 10.17 -4.43
C PRO A 582 -9.61 10.12 -2.98
N ALA A 583 -10.87 10.49 -2.81
CA ALA A 583 -11.66 10.04 -1.68
C ALA A 583 -11.81 8.51 -1.69
N THR A 584 -12.36 7.94 -0.62
CA THR A 584 -12.85 6.55 -0.62
C THR A 584 -14.34 6.52 -0.92
N GLU A 585 -14.88 5.34 -1.25
CA GLU A 585 -16.33 5.15 -1.41
C GLU A 585 -17.14 5.56 -0.16
N ASP A 586 -16.55 5.54 1.03
CA ASP A 586 -17.22 5.99 2.26
C ASP A 586 -17.21 7.51 2.48
N ARG A 587 -16.71 8.34 1.56
CA ARG A 587 -16.72 9.81 1.73
C ARG A 587 -18.15 10.33 1.92
N LEU A 588 -18.29 11.28 2.85
CA LEU A 588 -19.51 11.78 3.51
C LEU A 588 -20.17 10.79 4.48
N GLY A 589 -19.61 9.60 4.65
CA GLY A 589 -20.13 8.52 5.48
C GLY A 589 -20.14 8.87 6.96
N ALA A 590 -19.08 9.52 7.47
CA ALA A 590 -19.03 9.92 8.87
C ALA A 590 -20.14 10.94 9.20
N ILE A 591 -20.42 11.88 8.30
CA ILE A 591 -21.49 12.87 8.45
C ILE A 591 -22.86 12.18 8.46
N ILE A 592 -23.07 11.22 7.54
CA ILE A 592 -24.31 10.41 7.46
C ILE A 592 -24.56 9.68 8.78
N ARG A 593 -23.52 9.05 9.35
CA ARG A 593 -23.64 8.22 10.56
C ARG A 593 -23.82 9.04 11.84
N THR A 594 -23.06 10.14 11.98
CA THR A 594 -23.01 10.94 13.22
C THR A 594 -24.08 12.03 13.27
N ARG A 595 -24.65 12.42 12.12
CA ARG A 595 -25.63 13.50 11.99
C ARG A 595 -25.12 14.86 12.45
N VAL A 596 -23.79 15.05 12.41
CA VAL A 596 -23.15 16.34 12.71
C VAL A 596 -23.71 17.43 11.77
N PRO A 597 -23.94 18.66 12.26
CA PRO A 597 -24.27 19.80 11.41
C PRO A 597 -23.29 19.94 10.24
N TYR A 598 -23.84 20.03 9.04
CA TYR A 598 -23.07 19.99 7.81
C TYR A 598 -23.47 21.14 6.87
N VAL A 599 -22.48 21.95 6.53
CA VAL A 599 -22.55 22.91 5.43
C VAL A 599 -21.59 22.46 4.34
N GLY A 600 -22.11 22.20 3.14
CA GLY A 600 -21.31 21.71 2.01
C GLY A 600 -21.37 22.64 0.80
N SER A 601 -20.39 22.50 -0.09
CA SER A 601 -20.38 23.14 -1.40
C SER A 601 -19.70 22.22 -2.43
N VAL A 602 -19.48 22.74 -3.63
CA VAL A 602 -18.95 22.05 -4.82
C VAL A 602 -17.52 22.51 -5.15
N GLY A 603 -16.78 23.03 -4.17
CA GLY A 603 -15.49 23.66 -4.40
C GLY A 603 -14.50 22.72 -5.08
N ALA A 604 -13.83 23.27 -6.11
CA ALA A 604 -12.86 22.58 -6.94
C ALA A 604 -13.38 21.28 -7.62
N LEU A 605 -14.70 21.13 -7.81
CA LEU A 605 -15.25 20.01 -8.61
C LEU A 605 -14.99 20.16 -10.13
N ASP A 606 -14.40 21.26 -10.56
CA ASP A 606 -13.95 21.53 -11.91
C ASP A 606 -12.65 20.79 -12.28
N MET A 607 -11.96 20.15 -11.34
CA MET A 607 -10.63 19.57 -11.59
C MET A 607 -10.44 18.16 -11.04
N VAL A 608 -9.81 17.30 -11.85
CA VAL A 608 -9.21 16.03 -11.43
C VAL A 608 -7.72 16.21 -11.29
N ASN A 609 -7.13 15.73 -10.19
CA ASN A 609 -5.70 15.85 -9.96
C ASN A 609 -4.95 14.66 -10.55
N PHE A 610 -3.92 14.95 -11.33
CA PHE A 610 -2.92 13.98 -11.76
C PHE A 610 -1.53 14.41 -11.34
N GLY A 611 -0.57 13.49 -11.49
CA GLY A 611 0.84 13.78 -11.28
C GLY A 611 1.42 14.67 -12.38
N ALA A 612 2.70 14.47 -12.69
CA ALA A 612 3.33 15.10 -13.83
C ALA A 612 2.56 14.78 -15.14
N PRO A 613 2.59 15.66 -16.16
CA PRO A 613 1.78 15.48 -17.37
C PRO A 613 1.94 14.13 -18.08
N ASP A 614 3.11 13.52 -17.99
CA ASP A 614 3.45 12.21 -18.54
C ASP A 614 2.86 11.02 -17.76
N THR A 615 2.36 11.27 -16.55
CA THR A 615 1.67 10.26 -15.72
C THR A 615 0.16 10.19 -15.97
N ILE A 616 -0.38 11.12 -16.77
CA ILE A 616 -1.81 11.20 -17.05
C ILE A 616 -2.23 9.98 -17.88
N PRO A 617 -3.27 9.22 -17.46
CA PRO A 617 -3.75 8.07 -18.21
C PRO A 617 -4.13 8.43 -19.66
N GLU A 618 -3.73 7.59 -20.61
CA GLU A 618 -3.92 7.78 -22.05
C GLU A 618 -5.39 8.01 -22.46
N ARG A 619 -6.34 7.44 -21.71
CA ARG A 619 -7.78 7.64 -21.92
C ARG A 619 -8.22 9.11 -21.79
N TYR A 620 -7.41 9.96 -21.18
CA TYR A 620 -7.64 11.39 -21.03
C TYR A 620 -6.90 12.24 -22.08
N ARG A 621 -6.35 11.62 -23.13
CA ARG A 621 -5.74 12.36 -24.25
C ARG A 621 -6.74 13.36 -24.84
N GLY A 622 -6.26 14.57 -25.10
CA GLY A 622 -7.06 15.66 -25.69
C GLY A 622 -7.98 16.39 -24.70
N ARG A 623 -7.92 16.06 -23.41
CA ARG A 623 -8.61 16.82 -22.37
C ARG A 623 -7.90 18.15 -22.10
N LYS A 624 -8.63 19.07 -21.47
CA LYS A 624 -8.10 20.39 -21.09
C LYS A 624 -7.31 20.24 -19.79
N PHE A 625 -6.01 20.52 -19.85
CA PHE A 625 -5.10 20.42 -18.72
C PHE A 625 -4.58 21.79 -18.28
N HIS A 626 -4.31 21.92 -17.00
CA HIS A 626 -3.61 23.05 -16.40
C HIS A 626 -2.45 22.51 -15.56
N VAL A 627 -1.22 22.84 -15.94
CA VAL A 627 -0.01 22.43 -15.20
C VAL A 627 0.14 23.36 -14.01
N HIS A 628 -0.23 22.89 -12.82
CA HIS A 628 -0.13 23.68 -11.59
C HIS A 628 1.34 23.79 -11.14
N ASN A 629 2.07 22.68 -11.17
CA ASN A 629 3.50 22.63 -10.91
C ASN A 629 4.12 21.39 -11.60
N PRO A 630 5.45 21.19 -11.54
CA PRO A 630 6.11 20.06 -12.21
C PRO A 630 5.67 18.65 -11.76
N GLN A 631 4.91 18.54 -10.66
CA GLN A 631 4.46 17.27 -10.09
C GLN A 631 2.94 17.12 -10.09
N VAL A 632 2.18 18.18 -10.41
CA VAL A 632 0.71 18.19 -10.33
C VAL A 632 0.14 18.85 -11.58
N THR A 633 -0.67 18.09 -12.30
CA THR A 633 -1.42 18.54 -13.46
C THR A 633 -2.90 18.38 -13.19
N LEU A 634 -3.66 19.45 -13.38
CA LEU A 634 -5.11 19.46 -13.20
C LEU A 634 -5.76 19.18 -14.54
N MET A 635 -6.79 18.35 -14.57
CA MET A 635 -7.63 18.10 -15.74
C MET A 635 -9.02 18.68 -15.52
N ARG A 636 -9.52 19.51 -16.43
CA ARG A 636 -10.88 20.08 -16.35
C ARG A 636 -11.92 18.98 -16.52
N THR A 637 -12.84 18.87 -15.58
CA THR A 637 -14.01 17.97 -15.64
C THR A 637 -14.99 18.43 -16.72
N THR A 638 -15.65 17.47 -17.38
CA THR A 638 -16.66 17.71 -18.42
C THR A 638 -18.08 17.79 -17.84
N PRO A 639 -19.08 18.28 -18.61
CA PRO A 639 -20.49 18.23 -18.19
C PRO A 639 -21.01 16.84 -17.83
N ALA A 640 -20.56 15.80 -18.53
CA ALA A 640 -20.96 14.41 -18.26
C ALA A 640 -20.39 13.92 -16.91
N GLU A 641 -19.12 14.20 -16.65
CA GLU A 641 -18.45 13.88 -15.37
C GLU A 641 -19.06 14.67 -14.21
N ASN A 642 -19.42 15.95 -14.44
CA ASN A 642 -20.14 16.80 -13.49
C ASN A 642 -21.54 16.27 -13.16
N THR A 643 -22.25 15.75 -14.17
CA THR A 643 -23.54 15.07 -13.96
C THR A 643 -23.35 13.83 -13.05
N GLN A 644 -22.31 13.04 -13.28
CA GLN A 644 -22.00 11.86 -12.48
C GLN A 644 -21.67 12.24 -11.03
N MET A 645 -20.84 13.27 -10.83
CA MET A 645 -20.49 13.80 -9.51
C MET A 645 -21.72 14.32 -8.77
N GLY A 646 -22.56 15.13 -9.43
CA GLY A 646 -23.77 15.68 -8.83
C GLY A 646 -24.73 14.60 -8.36
N ARG A 647 -24.88 13.52 -9.12
CA ARG A 647 -25.68 12.36 -8.71
C ARG A 647 -25.07 11.64 -7.51
N TRP A 648 -23.78 11.35 -7.56
CA TRP A 648 -23.07 10.62 -6.50
C TRP A 648 -23.09 11.38 -5.16
N ILE A 649 -22.92 12.72 -5.20
CA ILE A 649 -23.01 13.59 -4.03
C ILE A 649 -24.45 13.69 -3.56
N GLY A 650 -25.40 13.91 -4.47
CA GLY A 650 -26.82 14.03 -4.15
C GLY A 650 -27.40 12.78 -3.46
N GLU A 651 -27.00 11.58 -3.91
CA GLU A 651 -27.37 10.31 -3.29
C GLU A 651 -26.86 10.20 -1.84
N ARG A 652 -25.68 10.75 -1.53
CA ARG A 652 -25.14 10.80 -0.15
C ARG A 652 -25.84 11.84 0.71
N LEU A 653 -26.08 13.04 0.18
CA LEU A 653 -26.85 14.06 0.89
C LEU A 653 -28.24 13.54 1.28
N ASN A 654 -28.88 12.75 0.41
CA ASN A 654 -30.17 12.14 0.70
C ASN A 654 -30.16 11.17 1.89
N ARG A 655 -28.99 10.61 2.23
CA ARG A 655 -28.80 9.70 3.37
C ARG A 655 -28.49 10.45 4.67
N MET A 656 -28.24 11.76 4.62
CA MET A 656 -28.01 12.58 5.82
C MET A 656 -29.34 12.95 6.47
N ASP A 657 -29.49 12.56 7.75
CA ASP A 657 -30.65 12.90 8.58
C ASP A 657 -30.42 14.13 9.46
N GLY A 658 -29.17 14.58 9.59
CA GLY A 658 -28.78 15.77 10.35
C GLY A 658 -29.09 17.09 9.63
N PRO A 659 -28.80 18.25 10.27
CA PRO A 659 -28.90 19.55 9.62
C PRO A 659 -27.90 19.69 8.47
N VAL A 660 -28.41 19.93 7.26
CA VAL A 660 -27.64 20.04 6.01
C VAL A 660 -28.03 21.31 5.26
N ARG A 661 -27.03 22.12 4.90
CA ARG A 661 -27.17 23.18 3.88
C ARG A 661 -26.08 22.97 2.84
N PHE A 662 -26.48 22.81 1.59
CA PHE A 662 -25.55 22.59 0.49
C PHE A 662 -25.69 23.73 -0.51
N PHE A 663 -24.59 24.42 -0.80
CA PHE A 663 -24.59 25.66 -1.57
C PHE A 663 -23.96 25.46 -2.94
N LEU A 664 -24.57 26.08 -3.96
CA LEU A 664 -24.12 26.04 -5.35
C LEU A 664 -23.73 27.47 -5.78
N PRO A 665 -22.43 27.77 -5.97
CA PRO A 665 -21.95 29.08 -6.41
C PRO A 665 -22.12 29.25 -7.92
N GLU A 666 -23.07 30.08 -8.36
CA GLU A 666 -23.47 30.20 -9.76
C GLU A 666 -22.42 30.85 -10.68
N LYS A 667 -21.43 31.55 -10.12
CA LYS A 667 -20.39 32.22 -10.92
C LYS A 667 -19.07 31.43 -11.00
N GLY A 668 -19.03 30.23 -10.43
CA GLY A 668 -17.91 29.30 -10.55
C GLY A 668 -17.48 28.67 -9.23
N VAL A 669 -16.84 27.52 -9.34
CA VAL A 669 -16.54 26.60 -8.22
C VAL A 669 -15.08 26.62 -7.77
N SER A 670 -14.21 27.38 -8.44
CA SER A 670 -12.78 27.44 -8.13
C SER A 670 -12.12 28.70 -8.71
N ALA A 671 -10.95 29.10 -8.19
CA ALA A 671 -10.19 30.21 -8.78
C ALA A 671 -9.79 29.99 -10.27
N LEU A 672 -9.78 28.76 -10.77
CA LEU A 672 -9.54 28.47 -12.20
C LEU A 672 -10.84 28.46 -13.02
N ASP A 673 -11.97 28.36 -12.35
CA ASP A 673 -13.31 28.35 -12.90
C ASP A 673 -14.00 29.70 -12.62
N ALA A 674 -13.45 30.76 -13.21
CA ALA A 674 -14.00 32.11 -13.16
C ALA A 674 -13.84 32.78 -14.52
N GLN A 675 -14.64 33.80 -14.84
CA GLN A 675 -14.59 34.44 -16.15
C GLN A 675 -13.16 34.83 -16.55
N GLY A 676 -12.70 34.34 -17.71
CA GLY A 676 -11.35 34.57 -18.23
C GLY A 676 -10.27 33.60 -17.71
N GLN A 677 -10.61 32.67 -16.81
CA GLN A 677 -9.68 31.68 -16.27
C GLN A 677 -9.68 30.37 -17.06
N PRO A 678 -8.60 29.56 -16.96
CA PRO A 678 -8.41 28.38 -17.81
C PRO A 678 -9.52 27.34 -17.71
N PHE A 679 -10.18 27.18 -16.57
CA PHE A 679 -11.19 26.13 -16.36
C PHE A 679 -12.62 26.67 -16.38
N PHE A 680 -12.84 27.93 -16.73
CA PHE A 680 -14.20 28.49 -16.82
C PHE A 680 -15.07 27.72 -17.84
N ASP A 681 -16.12 27.07 -17.33
CA ASP A 681 -17.07 26.29 -18.15
C ASP A 681 -18.46 26.25 -17.49
N ARG A 682 -19.33 27.16 -17.94
CA ARG A 682 -20.70 27.29 -17.41
C ARG A 682 -21.58 26.08 -17.70
N ASP A 683 -21.34 25.37 -18.79
CA ASP A 683 -22.14 24.20 -19.16
C ASP A 683 -21.81 23.03 -18.23
N ALA A 684 -20.54 22.90 -17.83
CA ALA A 684 -20.11 21.91 -16.85
C ALA A 684 -20.71 22.20 -15.46
N ASP A 685 -20.69 23.45 -15.02
CA ASP A 685 -21.23 23.85 -13.71
C ASP A 685 -22.76 23.70 -13.68
N GLU A 686 -23.46 24.12 -14.73
CA GLU A 686 -24.92 23.95 -14.81
C GLU A 686 -25.31 22.46 -14.86
N ALA A 687 -24.52 21.61 -15.53
CA ALA A 687 -24.74 20.16 -15.51
C ALA A 687 -24.58 19.57 -14.10
N LEU A 688 -23.59 20.03 -13.33
CA LEU A 688 -23.41 19.66 -11.93
C LEU A 688 -24.63 20.07 -11.08
N PHE A 689 -25.04 21.34 -11.20
CA PHE A 689 -26.11 21.91 -10.37
C PHE A 689 -27.45 21.27 -10.67
N ARG A 690 -27.78 21.12 -11.96
CA ARG A 690 -29.01 20.45 -12.39
C ARG A 690 -29.05 18.99 -11.91
N SER A 691 -27.93 18.28 -11.97
CA SER A 691 -27.85 16.90 -11.47
C SER A 691 -28.10 16.81 -9.96
N LEU A 692 -27.52 17.73 -9.17
CA LEU A 692 -27.77 17.84 -7.74
C LEU A 692 -29.23 18.18 -7.43
N GLU A 693 -29.83 19.13 -8.15
CA GLU A 693 -31.24 19.51 -7.98
C GLU A 693 -32.22 18.38 -8.30
N GLN A 694 -31.91 17.58 -9.33
CA GLN A 694 -32.70 16.41 -9.70
C GLN A 694 -32.56 15.27 -8.70
N THR A 695 -31.39 15.13 -8.06
CA THR A 695 -31.08 14.02 -7.18
C THR A 695 -31.49 14.30 -5.73
N VAL A 696 -31.22 15.51 -5.21
CA VAL A 696 -31.40 15.85 -3.80
C VAL A 696 -32.87 16.10 -3.47
N ARG A 697 -33.40 15.30 -2.54
CA ARG A 697 -34.73 15.51 -1.97
C ARG A 697 -34.65 16.58 -0.89
N GLN A 698 -35.18 17.77 -1.16
CA GLN A 698 -35.21 18.84 -0.17
C GLN A 698 -36.13 18.49 1.01
N THR A 699 -35.70 18.77 2.23
CA THR A 699 -36.47 18.62 3.48
C THR A 699 -36.29 19.87 4.34
N SER A 700 -36.95 19.95 5.50
CA SER A 700 -36.68 21.02 6.48
C SER A 700 -35.23 21.01 6.97
N ASN A 701 -34.67 19.81 7.14
CA ASN A 701 -33.31 19.64 7.65
C ASN A 701 -32.25 19.67 6.54
N ARG A 702 -32.59 19.36 5.29
CA ARG A 702 -31.67 19.35 4.14
C ARG A 702 -32.14 20.29 3.04
N ARG A 703 -31.36 21.35 2.78
CA ARG A 703 -31.64 22.31 1.70
C ARG A 703 -30.48 22.39 0.74
N LEU A 704 -30.80 22.44 -0.55
CA LEU A 704 -29.89 22.75 -1.64
C LEU A 704 -30.20 24.18 -2.09
N ILE A 705 -29.18 25.05 -2.15
CA ILE A 705 -29.36 26.49 -2.29
C ILE A 705 -28.40 27.02 -3.36
N ARG A 706 -28.93 27.59 -4.44
CA ARG A 706 -28.12 28.37 -5.39
C ARG A 706 -27.82 29.75 -4.84
N VAL A 707 -26.61 30.23 -5.10
CA VAL A 707 -26.12 31.52 -4.64
C VAL A 707 -25.48 32.25 -5.83
N PRO A 708 -25.89 33.49 -6.16
CA PRO A 708 -25.47 34.22 -7.36
C PRO A 708 -24.05 34.82 -7.25
N HIS A 709 -23.14 34.06 -6.67
CA HIS A 709 -21.77 34.46 -6.33
C HIS A 709 -20.79 33.36 -6.72
N HIS A 710 -19.53 33.73 -6.90
CA HIS A 710 -18.43 32.80 -7.09
C HIS A 710 -18.01 32.24 -5.72
N ILE A 711 -17.48 31.02 -5.66
CA ILE A 711 -17.16 30.37 -4.37
C ILE A 711 -16.21 31.20 -3.48
N ASN A 712 -15.33 31.98 -4.09
CA ASN A 712 -14.34 32.84 -3.41
C ASN A 712 -14.85 34.28 -3.13
N ASP A 713 -16.09 34.61 -3.49
CA ASP A 713 -16.68 35.92 -3.21
C ASP A 713 -16.97 36.10 -1.71
N HIS A 714 -16.93 37.34 -1.24
CA HIS A 714 -17.20 37.66 0.16
C HIS A 714 -18.63 37.30 0.56
N GLU A 715 -19.59 37.57 -0.32
CA GLU A 715 -21.01 37.32 -0.13
C GLU A 715 -21.33 35.81 -0.06
N PHE A 716 -20.59 34.98 -0.82
CA PHE A 716 -20.70 33.54 -0.71
C PHE A 716 -20.21 33.06 0.66
N VAL A 717 -19.05 33.52 1.11
CA VAL A 717 -18.49 33.21 2.43
C VAL A 717 -19.44 33.63 3.56
N ALA A 718 -19.97 34.85 3.51
CA ALA A 718 -20.93 35.35 4.50
C ALA A 718 -22.19 34.46 4.56
N THR A 719 -22.64 33.92 3.42
CA THR A 719 -23.76 32.97 3.35
C THR A 719 -23.43 31.65 4.04
N ILE A 720 -22.23 31.09 3.82
CA ILE A 720 -21.75 29.86 4.47
C ILE A 720 -21.67 30.05 5.99
N VAL A 721 -21.05 31.13 6.46
CA VAL A 721 -20.90 31.45 7.89
C VAL A 721 -22.26 31.69 8.55
N GLY A 722 -23.15 32.42 7.87
CA GLY A 722 -24.53 32.65 8.32
C GLY A 722 -25.36 31.38 8.43
N ALA A 723 -25.04 30.35 7.63
CA ALA A 723 -25.72 29.06 7.67
C ALA A 723 -25.24 28.14 8.79
N ILE A 724 -23.94 28.10 9.09
CA ILE A 724 -23.38 27.16 10.09
C ILE A 724 -23.66 27.61 11.52
N ARG A 725 -23.53 28.92 11.83
CA ARG A 725 -23.74 29.49 13.17
C ARG A 725 -25.06 29.04 13.84
N PRO A 726 -26.24 29.17 13.20
CA PRO A 726 -27.50 28.75 13.83
C PRO A 726 -27.63 27.23 13.99
N MET A 727 -26.88 26.41 13.24
CA MET A 727 -26.91 24.96 13.42
C MET A 727 -26.10 24.49 14.62
N LEU A 728 -25.05 25.23 14.98
CA LEU A 728 -24.17 24.92 16.10
C LEU A 728 -24.66 25.52 17.43
N GLY A 729 -25.66 26.41 17.38
CA GLY A 729 -26.15 27.17 18.51
C GLY A 729 -25.29 28.41 18.79
N ARG A 730 -25.89 29.49 19.33
CA ARG A 730 -25.14 30.71 19.68
C ARG A 730 -24.31 30.46 20.94
N LEU A 731 -22.98 30.55 20.81
CA LEU A 731 -22.09 30.73 21.96
C LEU A 731 -21.93 32.23 22.27
N PRO A 732 -21.81 32.63 23.54
CA PRO A 732 -21.59 34.03 23.88
C PRO A 732 -20.22 34.49 23.33
N ALA A 733 -20.25 35.42 22.37
CA ALA A 733 -19.04 36.02 21.82
C ALA A 733 -18.17 36.64 22.93
N ARG A 734 -16.85 36.41 22.88
CA ARG A 734 -15.91 37.09 23.77
C ARG A 734 -16.01 38.59 23.54
N ARG A 735 -16.28 39.35 24.61
CA ARG A 735 -16.11 40.82 24.59
C ARG A 735 -14.65 41.10 24.19
N ARG A 736 -14.44 41.68 23.00
CA ARG A 736 -13.17 42.30 22.61
C ARG A 736 -12.74 43.24 23.74
N GLN A 737 -11.72 42.86 24.50
CA GLN A 737 -10.97 43.83 25.28
C GLN A 737 -10.18 44.64 24.26
N VAL A 738 -10.66 45.85 24.00
CA VAL A 738 -9.93 46.89 23.27
C VAL A 738 -8.59 47.08 23.99
N ARG A 739 -7.49 46.79 23.31
CA ARG A 739 -6.15 47.27 23.67
C ARG A 739 -5.72 48.30 22.65
#